data_AF-A0AAN6ZPY1-F1
#
_entry.id   AF-A0AAN6ZPY1-F1
#
_cell.length_a   1.000
_cell.length_b   1.000
_cell.length_c   1.000
_cell.angle_alpha   90.00
_cell.angle_beta   90.00
_cell.angle_gamma   90.00
#
_symmetry.space_group_name_H-M   'P 1'
#
loop_
_entity.id
_entity.type
_entity.pdbx_description
1 polymer ?
#
loop_
_entity_poly.entity_id
_entity_poly.type
_entity_poly.pdbx_seq_one_letter_code
_entity_poly.pdbx_strand_id
1 'polypeptide(L)'
;MDQFAKDSAEPRPNPYNQGYLANGAVPHQTVPVPGATPLLPNQGRVIQSGPIRVLCIADVRGNLRSLNDLAKSARADYIIHTGDFGFYDETSLERIADKTLKHVAQYSPLITEVTKKAIAQGVSAPVKTRFHPSELPLSELPLLISGEIKLDVPVYTVWGACEDVRVLEKFRSKEYKVPNLFIIDEAQSMLLEVGGVKLRLLGLGGAVVMHKLFDNGEGRTTIAGGQGTMWTTLLQMGELVDTANRVYDPTETRIFITHASPAREGILNQLSVTLKADFSVSAGLHFRYGSSYNEFSVNPTLDHYRGKLAASKASFNDVWETVKGEVEPAISQVEAQQTLLKNALAVVEKMPTTAAGGNPFGGAAAGQSAQALGQVDESAFKNMWNFNLADAAFGWLVLEIQDGRIGTEMRAQGFNFSHRGAKQQPGVQPAPPVAAGTSPVAPSGPSVPPAAAPAAQPRAAVPAQPSRSNAPTPAPAQAKPATPQPPQAASPAPKEDKPAAAATAASAAAAANGTANAPDSSAPKNPADNIIGLFIMNAQSDDQVRDLFGEEDKAKIIKIDRWGANNKVAQFKTTEERDAALERLPDDVKNRAPGQEDRSKPLVKIFAPPPSRHISRGGAGNWGSSRGGRDGGAQQSGYRSAGGGGASDSEGAGRRGGRGGRGGRGGDRGGRGGRGPRGGGGKGDGASPAPAAE
;
A
#
# COMPACT_ATOMS: atom_id res chain seq x y z
N MET A 1 51.81 12.60 63.45
CA MET A 1 52.44 11.81 64.51
C MET A 1 52.05 10.36 64.26
N ASP A 2 52.98 9.45 64.50
CA ASP A 2 52.97 8.11 63.94
C ASP A 2 52.10 7.06 64.67
N GLN A 3 51.67 6.06 63.89
CA GLN A 3 51.69 4.62 64.20
C GLN A 3 50.66 3.94 65.14
N PHE A 4 50.20 2.78 64.62
CA PHE A 4 50.00 1.46 65.24
C PHE A 4 49.11 1.26 66.50
N ALA A 5 48.50 0.08 66.73
CA ALA A 5 48.01 -1.01 65.86
C ALA A 5 47.28 -2.08 66.72
N LYS A 6 46.38 -2.85 66.09
CA LYS A 6 45.79 -4.13 66.60
C LYS A 6 44.87 -3.97 67.85
N ASP A 7 43.97 -4.90 68.16
CA ASP A 7 43.87 -6.30 67.70
C ASP A 7 42.49 -6.73 67.15
N SER A 8 42.30 -8.04 66.96
CA SER A 8 41.42 -8.65 65.96
C SER A 8 40.08 -9.20 66.48
N ALA A 9 39.02 -9.17 65.66
CA ALA A 9 37.79 -9.98 65.82
C ALA A 9 37.10 -10.21 64.46
N GLU A 10 36.57 -11.43 64.23
CA GLU A 10 36.03 -11.86 62.92
C GLU A 10 34.54 -11.51 62.72
N PRO A 11 34.10 -11.20 61.48
CA PRO A 11 32.69 -11.03 61.14
C PRO A 11 31.96 -12.37 60.92
N ARG A 12 30.69 -12.42 61.29
CA ARG A 12 29.85 -13.64 61.22
C ARG A 12 29.44 -14.00 59.78
N PRO A 13 29.32 -15.29 59.43
CA PRO A 13 28.89 -15.70 58.10
C PRO A 13 27.38 -15.57 57.89
N ASN A 14 27.01 -15.19 56.67
CA ASN A 14 25.68 -15.34 56.07
C ASN A 14 25.94 -15.58 54.56
N PRO A 15 25.47 -16.71 53.99
CA PRO A 15 24.39 -16.55 53.01
C PRO A 15 23.40 -17.74 52.91
N TYR A 16 22.31 -17.48 52.17
CA TYR A 16 21.53 -18.41 51.35
C TYR A 16 22.12 -19.81 51.09
N ASN A 17 21.27 -20.85 51.17
CA ASN A 17 21.02 -21.68 49.98
C ASN A 17 19.70 -22.49 49.97
N GLN A 18 19.13 -22.60 48.76
CA GLN A 18 18.28 -23.65 48.15
C GLN A 18 17.23 -24.47 48.94
N GLY A 19 16.06 -24.65 48.30
CA GLY A 19 15.05 -25.65 48.65
C GLY A 19 13.82 -25.61 47.73
N TYR A 20 13.88 -26.28 46.56
CA TYR A 20 12.69 -26.52 45.72
C TYR A 20 11.70 -27.43 46.45
N LEU A 21 10.39 -27.17 46.35
CA LEU A 21 9.33 -28.11 46.75
C LEU A 21 8.26 -28.24 45.67
N ALA A 22 7.68 -29.43 45.60
CA ALA A 22 6.77 -29.85 44.53
C ALA A 22 5.28 -29.71 44.92
N ASN A 23 4.43 -30.04 43.96
CA ASN A 23 2.98 -29.85 44.01
C ASN A 23 2.29 -30.69 45.10
N GLY A 24 1.31 -30.11 45.80
CA GLY A 24 0.34 -30.82 46.65
C GLY A 24 0.63 -30.87 48.16
N ALA A 25 0.22 -29.82 48.88
CA ALA A 25 0.04 -29.86 50.35
C ALA A 25 -1.20 -29.05 50.76
N VAL A 26 -2.03 -29.60 51.66
CA VAL A 26 -3.23 -28.92 52.17
C VAL A 26 -2.88 -27.98 53.35
N PRO A 27 -3.41 -26.75 53.39
CA PRO A 27 -3.13 -25.82 54.47
C PRO A 27 -3.82 -26.23 55.78
N HIS A 28 -3.14 -25.95 56.89
CA HIS A 28 -3.55 -26.32 58.25
C HIS A 28 -4.79 -25.53 58.70
N GLN A 29 -5.82 -26.21 59.23
CA GLN A 29 -7.05 -25.56 59.69
C GLN A 29 -6.82 -24.73 60.97
N THR A 30 -7.06 -23.42 60.88
CA THR A 30 -7.38 -22.59 62.06
C THR A 30 -8.87 -22.76 62.40
N VAL A 31 -9.19 -22.98 63.67
CA VAL A 31 -10.57 -23.23 64.11
C VAL A 31 -11.35 -21.91 64.22
N PRO A 32 -12.49 -21.72 63.54
CA PRO A 32 -13.31 -20.51 63.66
C PRO A 32 -14.03 -20.42 65.01
N VAL A 33 -14.32 -19.20 65.44
CA VAL A 33 -15.11 -18.92 66.67
C VAL A 33 -16.56 -19.41 66.48
N PRO A 34 -17.15 -20.14 67.45
CA PRO A 34 -18.54 -20.59 67.35
C PRO A 34 -19.53 -19.44 67.09
N GLY A 35 -20.40 -19.61 66.09
CA GLY A 35 -21.38 -18.60 65.66
C GLY A 35 -20.93 -17.70 64.51
N ALA A 36 -19.64 -17.65 64.17
CA ALA A 36 -19.16 -16.94 62.99
C ALA A 36 -19.28 -17.83 61.73
N THR A 37 -20.43 -17.77 61.04
CA THR A 37 -20.52 -18.32 59.66
C THR A 37 -19.49 -17.65 58.76
N PRO A 38 -18.60 -18.40 58.09
CA PRO A 38 -17.71 -17.82 57.10
C PRO A 38 -18.52 -17.15 55.98
N LEU A 39 -18.20 -15.90 55.65
CA LEU A 39 -18.76 -15.25 54.48
C LEU A 39 -18.27 -15.99 53.23
N LEU A 40 -19.15 -16.74 52.59
CA LEU A 40 -18.88 -17.32 51.28
C LEU A 40 -18.44 -16.21 50.32
N PRO A 41 -17.34 -16.35 49.55
CA PRO A 41 -16.70 -15.22 48.87
C PRO A 41 -17.58 -14.41 47.91
N ASN A 42 -18.68 -14.99 47.44
CA ASN A 42 -19.56 -14.43 46.42
C ASN A 42 -20.91 -13.93 47.00
N GLN A 43 -20.86 -13.03 48.00
CA GLN A 43 -22.04 -12.25 48.38
C GLN A 43 -22.42 -11.25 47.27
N GLY A 44 -23.31 -11.67 46.36
CA GLY A 44 -24.04 -10.79 45.44
C GLY A 44 -23.23 -10.05 44.36
N ARG A 45 -21.89 -10.09 44.40
CA ARG A 45 -21.05 -9.53 43.34
C ARG A 45 -21.19 -10.34 42.06
N VAL A 46 -21.80 -9.74 41.04
CA VAL A 46 -21.56 -10.12 39.65
C VAL A 46 -20.13 -9.72 39.30
N ILE A 47 -19.18 -10.63 39.52
CA ILE A 47 -17.84 -10.50 38.98
C ILE A 47 -17.95 -10.82 37.49
N GLN A 48 -17.91 -9.81 36.63
CA GLN A 48 -17.79 -10.00 35.18
C GLN A 48 -16.36 -10.45 34.85
N SER A 49 -16.06 -11.70 35.19
CA SER A 49 -14.86 -12.39 34.75
C SER A 49 -15.09 -12.85 33.31
N GLY A 50 -14.22 -12.37 32.42
CA GLY A 50 -14.19 -12.69 31.00
C GLY A 50 -12.85 -12.28 30.42
N PRO A 51 -12.55 -12.67 29.17
CA PRO A 51 -11.31 -12.27 28.51
C PRO A 51 -11.31 -10.76 28.24
N ILE A 52 -10.14 -10.13 28.38
CA ILE A 52 -9.91 -8.77 27.91
C ILE A 52 -9.76 -8.80 26.40
N ARG A 53 -10.46 -7.93 25.67
CA ARG A 53 -10.51 -7.95 24.21
C ARG A 53 -9.93 -6.66 23.63
N VAL A 54 -8.81 -6.79 22.92
CA VAL A 54 -8.13 -5.67 22.25
C VAL A 54 -8.49 -5.71 20.76
N LEU A 55 -9.20 -4.68 20.28
CA LEU A 55 -9.61 -4.54 18.90
C LEU A 55 -8.47 -3.96 18.05
N CYS A 56 -7.95 -4.73 17.11
CA CYS A 56 -6.98 -4.31 16.10
C CYS A 56 -7.69 -3.94 14.79
N ILE A 57 -7.57 -2.67 14.39
CA ILE A 57 -8.15 -2.10 13.16
C ILE A 57 -7.18 -1.19 12.41
N ALA A 58 -7.45 -0.94 11.13
CA ALA A 58 -6.70 -0.02 10.28
C ALA A 58 -7.66 0.94 9.56
N ASP A 59 -7.12 2.05 9.05
CA ASP A 59 -7.74 2.82 7.98
C ASP A 59 -9.16 3.38 8.32
N VAL A 60 -9.38 3.91 9.53
CA VAL A 60 -10.67 4.57 9.88
C VAL A 60 -10.89 5.91 9.17
N ARG A 61 -9.83 6.48 8.56
CA ARG A 61 -9.87 7.62 7.62
C ARG A 61 -10.74 8.80 8.10
N GLY A 62 -10.59 9.15 9.37
CA GLY A 62 -11.26 10.29 9.99
C GLY A 62 -12.70 10.08 10.45
N ASN A 63 -13.32 8.90 10.23
CA ASN A 63 -14.60 8.54 10.85
C ASN A 63 -14.36 8.01 12.27
N LEU A 64 -14.10 8.93 13.19
CA LEU A 64 -13.63 8.61 14.54
C LEU A 64 -14.79 8.18 15.46
N ARG A 65 -16.04 8.54 15.17
CA ARG A 65 -17.22 7.95 15.84
C ARG A 65 -17.27 6.43 15.66
N SER A 66 -16.88 5.92 14.49
CA SER A 66 -16.92 4.47 14.22
C SER A 66 -16.06 3.64 15.16
N LEU A 67 -15.01 4.21 15.78
CA LEU A 67 -14.18 3.54 16.78
C LEU A 67 -15.03 3.01 17.96
N ASN A 68 -15.99 3.82 18.43
CA ASN A 68 -16.87 3.43 19.53
C ASN A 68 -17.87 2.34 19.13
N ASP A 69 -18.40 2.42 17.91
CA ASP A 69 -19.36 1.44 17.38
C ASP A 69 -18.68 0.10 17.05
N LEU A 70 -17.43 0.14 16.57
CA LEU A 70 -16.58 -1.03 16.37
C LEU A 70 -16.19 -1.65 17.72
N ALA A 71 -15.79 -0.87 18.73
CA ALA A 71 -15.50 -1.38 20.07
C ALA A 71 -16.72 -2.08 20.69
N LYS A 72 -17.92 -1.48 20.61
CA LYS A 72 -19.17 -2.10 21.06
C LYS A 72 -19.49 -3.38 20.28
N SER A 73 -19.34 -3.37 18.95
CA SER A 73 -19.58 -4.52 18.08
C SER A 73 -18.60 -5.68 18.32
N ALA A 74 -17.36 -5.36 18.69
CA ALA A 74 -16.30 -6.30 19.01
C ALA A 74 -16.27 -6.72 20.49
N ARG A 75 -17.05 -6.06 21.36
CA ARG A 75 -16.96 -6.16 22.83
C ARG A 75 -15.52 -5.96 23.31
N ALA A 76 -14.89 -4.87 22.89
CA ALA A 76 -13.48 -4.59 23.14
C ALA A 76 -13.29 -3.54 24.23
N ASP A 77 -12.31 -3.77 25.11
CA ASP A 77 -11.92 -2.89 26.22
C ASP A 77 -10.83 -1.89 25.81
N TYR A 78 -10.14 -2.16 24.70
CA TYR A 78 -9.03 -1.39 24.14
C TYR A 78 -9.04 -1.45 22.62
N ILE A 79 -8.49 -0.43 21.95
CA ILE A 79 -8.23 -0.42 20.50
C ILE A 79 -6.74 -0.27 20.22
N ILE A 80 -6.21 -1.05 19.29
CA ILE A 80 -4.94 -0.82 18.60
C ILE A 80 -5.25 -0.46 17.14
N HIS A 81 -4.66 0.64 16.64
CA HIS A 81 -4.94 1.16 15.31
C HIS A 81 -3.65 1.40 14.49
N THR A 82 -3.59 0.84 13.27
CA THR A 82 -2.36 0.79 12.45
C THR A 82 -2.26 1.91 11.41
N GLY A 83 -2.69 3.13 11.75
CA GLY A 83 -2.55 4.31 10.88
C GLY A 83 -3.68 4.52 9.86
N ASP A 84 -3.62 5.67 9.17
CA ASP A 84 -4.70 6.29 8.41
C ASP A 84 -5.89 6.60 9.33
N PHE A 85 -5.58 7.20 10.48
CA PHE A 85 -6.54 7.56 11.54
C PHE A 85 -7.42 8.74 11.12
N GLY A 86 -6.86 9.71 10.41
CA GLY A 86 -7.45 11.01 10.14
C GLY A 86 -6.87 12.11 11.03
N PHE A 87 -5.55 12.14 11.21
CA PHE A 87 -4.81 13.28 11.77
C PHE A 87 -4.83 14.47 10.81
N TYR A 88 -6.00 15.12 10.75
CA TYR A 88 -6.30 16.32 9.99
C TYR A 88 -7.07 17.31 10.87
N ASP A 89 -6.63 18.56 10.89
CA ASP A 89 -7.34 19.68 11.53
C ASP A 89 -7.99 20.59 10.45
N GLU A 90 -8.73 21.61 10.89
CA GLU A 90 -9.44 22.55 9.99
C GLU A 90 -8.50 23.21 8.95
N THR A 91 -7.21 23.34 9.28
CA THR A 91 -6.19 23.96 8.44
C THR A 91 -5.42 22.96 7.56
N SER A 92 -5.65 21.65 7.71
CA SER A 92 -5.02 20.60 6.90
C SER A 92 -5.46 20.62 5.43
N LEU A 93 -6.70 21.04 5.14
CA LEU A 93 -7.21 21.11 3.77
C LEU A 93 -6.41 22.09 2.90
N GLU A 94 -5.80 23.13 3.48
CA GLU A 94 -4.92 24.04 2.75
C GLU A 94 -3.56 23.40 2.42
N ARG A 95 -3.03 22.56 3.31
CA ARG A 95 -1.69 21.94 3.20
C ARG A 95 -1.64 20.69 2.32
N ILE A 96 -2.69 19.88 2.29
CA ILE A 96 -2.70 18.63 1.52
C ILE A 96 -2.53 18.86 0.01
N ALA A 97 -1.63 18.14 -0.68
CA ALA A 97 -1.49 18.28 -2.13
C ALA A 97 -2.74 17.77 -2.87
N ASP A 98 -3.10 18.39 -4.00
CA ASP A 98 -4.30 18.04 -4.78
C ASP A 98 -4.35 16.55 -5.19
N LYS A 99 -3.18 15.95 -5.45
CA LYS A 99 -3.04 14.51 -5.72
C LYS A 99 -3.40 13.66 -4.49
N THR A 100 -2.86 14.00 -3.33
CA THR A 100 -3.14 13.31 -2.06
C THR A 100 -4.61 13.48 -1.67
N LEU A 101 -5.16 14.68 -1.83
CA LEU A 101 -6.56 14.99 -1.58
C LEU A 101 -7.51 14.15 -2.46
N LYS A 102 -7.16 13.88 -3.72
CA LYS A 102 -7.91 12.95 -4.58
C LYS A 102 -7.90 11.52 -4.03
N HIS A 103 -6.76 11.04 -3.53
CA HIS A 103 -6.64 9.71 -2.94
C HIS A 103 -7.43 9.60 -1.62
N VAL A 104 -7.24 10.56 -0.70
CA VAL A 104 -8.00 10.65 0.56
C VAL A 104 -9.50 10.71 0.29
N ALA A 105 -9.95 11.55 -0.65
CA ALA A 105 -11.36 11.65 -0.99
C ALA A 105 -11.94 10.36 -1.61
N GLN A 106 -11.17 9.65 -2.45
CA GLN A 106 -11.57 8.38 -3.05
C GLN A 106 -11.93 7.33 -1.98
N TYR A 107 -11.17 7.26 -0.89
CA TYR A 107 -11.37 6.26 0.18
C TYR A 107 -12.10 6.79 1.43
N SER A 108 -12.30 8.11 1.56
CA SER A 108 -12.93 8.72 2.73
C SER A 108 -14.35 8.16 2.98
N PRO A 109 -14.66 7.70 4.20
CA PRO A 109 -16.02 7.36 4.61
C PRO A 109 -16.91 8.60 4.84
N LEU A 110 -16.32 9.79 5.00
CA LEU A 110 -17.02 11.04 5.30
C LEU A 110 -17.52 11.77 4.04
N ILE A 111 -16.92 11.51 2.87
CA ILE A 111 -17.23 12.19 1.61
C ILE A 111 -18.25 11.38 0.81
N THR A 112 -19.28 12.05 0.26
CA THR A 112 -20.39 11.35 -0.42
C THR A 112 -19.94 10.67 -1.73
N GLU A 113 -20.60 9.57 -2.08
CA GLU A 113 -20.37 8.85 -3.34
C GLU A 113 -20.66 9.69 -4.61
N VAL A 114 -21.40 10.80 -4.49
CA VAL A 114 -21.60 11.76 -5.59
C VAL A 114 -20.37 12.66 -5.71
N THR A 115 -19.91 13.23 -4.59
CA THR A 115 -18.71 14.08 -4.51
C THR A 115 -17.47 13.30 -4.98
N LYS A 116 -17.28 12.05 -4.54
CA LYS A 116 -16.18 11.17 -5.00
C LYS A 116 -16.15 11.01 -6.51
N LYS A 117 -17.30 10.76 -7.14
CA LYS A 117 -17.40 10.61 -8.60
C LYS A 117 -17.09 11.91 -9.33
N ALA A 118 -17.55 13.05 -8.82
CA ALA A 118 -17.22 14.37 -9.37
C ALA A 118 -15.73 14.75 -9.18
N ILE A 119 -15.07 14.28 -8.12
CA ILE A 119 -13.62 14.41 -7.94
C ILE A 119 -12.88 13.54 -8.97
N ALA A 120 -13.27 12.26 -9.09
CA ALA A 120 -12.66 11.26 -9.97
C ALA A 120 -12.83 11.53 -11.47
N GLN A 121 -13.85 12.31 -11.88
CA GLN A 121 -14.10 12.70 -13.27
C GLN A 121 -12.99 13.58 -13.91
N GLY A 122 -11.93 13.93 -13.18
CA GLY A 122 -10.68 14.39 -13.79
C GLY A 122 -10.70 15.79 -14.41
N VAL A 123 -11.73 16.61 -14.11
CA VAL A 123 -11.82 18.00 -14.56
C VAL A 123 -10.54 18.78 -14.20
N SER A 124 -10.04 19.58 -15.15
CA SER A 124 -8.69 20.18 -15.11
C SER A 124 -8.43 21.20 -13.98
N ALA A 125 -9.42 21.54 -13.16
CA ALA A 125 -9.27 22.43 -12.01
C ALA A 125 -9.01 21.63 -10.71
N PRO A 126 -8.18 22.14 -9.78
CA PRO A 126 -7.93 21.53 -8.48
C PRO A 126 -9.22 21.20 -7.71
N VAL A 127 -9.19 20.16 -6.88
CA VAL A 127 -10.33 19.76 -6.03
C VAL A 127 -10.73 20.91 -5.11
N LYS A 128 -9.75 21.58 -4.49
CA LYS A 128 -9.96 22.70 -3.55
C LYS A 128 -10.65 23.92 -4.17
N THR A 129 -10.67 24.04 -5.50
CA THR A 129 -11.33 25.15 -6.23
C THR A 129 -12.63 24.70 -6.91
N ARG A 130 -13.03 23.43 -6.75
CA ARG A 130 -14.24 22.84 -7.35
C ARG A 130 -15.32 22.47 -6.34
N PHE A 131 -14.95 22.25 -5.08
CA PHE A 131 -15.84 21.84 -4.00
C PHE A 131 -15.63 22.74 -2.79
N HIS A 132 -16.69 23.06 -2.06
CA HIS A 132 -16.60 23.82 -0.82
C HIS A 132 -15.91 22.97 0.27
N PRO A 133 -15.16 23.54 1.24
CA PRO A 133 -14.53 22.78 2.31
C PRO A 133 -15.47 21.84 3.08
N SER A 134 -16.74 22.21 3.25
CA SER A 134 -17.76 21.36 3.89
C SER A 134 -18.17 20.12 3.07
N GLU A 135 -17.85 20.07 1.78
CA GLU A 135 -18.01 18.89 0.93
C GLU A 135 -16.76 17.97 0.96
N LEU A 136 -15.68 18.44 1.59
CA LEU A 136 -14.39 17.75 1.71
C LEU A 136 -14.00 17.48 3.19
N PRO A 137 -14.89 16.97 4.07
CA PRO A 137 -14.51 16.62 5.44
C PRO A 137 -13.39 15.57 5.44
N LEU A 138 -12.23 15.97 5.97
CA LEU A 138 -11.05 15.10 6.04
C LEU A 138 -11.02 14.25 7.32
N SER A 139 -11.61 14.73 8.42
CA SER A 139 -11.68 14.02 9.70
C SER A 139 -12.69 14.63 10.66
N GLU A 140 -13.23 13.80 11.57
CA GLU A 140 -13.94 14.23 12.77
C GLU A 140 -12.99 14.63 13.93
N LEU A 141 -11.67 14.59 13.75
CA LEU A 141 -10.69 14.91 14.77
C LEU A 141 -10.89 16.28 15.47
N PRO A 142 -11.30 17.37 14.80
CA PRO A 142 -11.65 18.62 15.48
C PRO A 142 -12.71 18.43 16.58
N LEU A 143 -13.67 17.52 16.38
CA LEU A 143 -14.74 17.20 17.32
C LEU A 143 -14.25 16.34 18.51
N LEU A 144 -13.17 15.57 18.35
CA LEU A 144 -12.47 14.92 19.48
C LEU A 144 -11.67 15.94 20.30
N ILE A 145 -11.08 16.94 19.63
CA ILE A 145 -10.27 17.99 20.27
C ILE A 145 -11.18 18.97 21.04
N SER A 146 -12.36 19.32 20.50
CA SER A 146 -13.37 20.10 21.24
C SER A 146 -14.07 19.28 22.34
N GLY A 147 -14.06 17.95 22.23
CA GLY A 147 -14.72 17.04 23.17
C GLY A 147 -16.22 16.84 22.92
N GLU A 148 -16.74 17.28 21.78
CA GLU A 148 -18.09 16.99 21.27
C GLU A 148 -18.30 15.51 20.97
N ILE A 149 -17.23 14.82 20.56
CA ILE A 149 -17.11 13.36 20.60
C ILE A 149 -15.98 12.95 21.53
N LYS A 150 -16.06 11.71 22.03
CA LYS A 150 -15.11 11.12 22.98
C LYS A 150 -14.90 9.66 22.60
N LEU A 151 -13.73 9.12 22.94
CA LEU A 151 -13.42 7.71 22.73
C LEU A 151 -13.88 6.92 23.97
N ASP A 152 -14.80 5.99 23.79
CA ASP A 152 -15.43 5.24 24.89
C ASP A 152 -14.43 4.30 25.60
N VAL A 153 -13.38 3.89 24.88
CA VAL A 153 -12.27 3.02 25.34
C VAL A 153 -10.91 3.61 24.94
N PRO A 154 -9.79 3.23 25.58
CA PRO A 154 -8.45 3.65 25.17
C PRO A 154 -8.08 3.19 23.76
N VAL A 155 -7.56 4.12 22.95
CA VAL A 155 -7.15 3.90 21.56
C VAL A 155 -5.67 4.19 21.41
N TYR A 156 -4.91 3.16 21.04
CA TYR A 156 -3.47 3.19 20.80
C TYR A 156 -3.20 3.20 19.30
N THR A 157 -2.61 4.27 18.75
CA THR A 157 -2.47 4.42 17.29
C THR A 157 -1.08 4.87 16.85
N VAL A 158 -0.60 4.32 15.74
CA VAL A 158 0.40 4.97 14.88
C VAL A 158 -0.30 5.86 13.84
N TRP A 159 0.43 6.65 13.05
CA TRP A 159 -0.11 7.29 11.84
C TRP A 159 0.15 6.43 10.58
N GLY A 160 -0.64 6.65 9.53
CA GLY A 160 -0.58 5.95 8.25
C GLY A 160 0.15 6.73 7.17
N ALA A 161 -0.22 6.49 5.91
CA ALA A 161 0.42 7.08 4.74
C ALA A 161 -0.17 8.45 4.35
N CYS A 162 -1.46 8.68 4.62
CA CYS A 162 -2.19 9.88 4.16
C CYS A 162 -2.74 10.68 5.36
N GLU A 163 -1.87 11.42 6.04
CA GLU A 163 -2.20 12.25 7.22
C GLU A 163 -1.35 13.54 7.26
N ASP A 164 -1.61 14.48 8.17
CA ASP A 164 -0.88 15.76 8.26
C ASP A 164 0.13 15.79 9.41
N VAL A 165 1.42 15.83 9.07
CA VAL A 165 2.54 15.93 10.01
C VAL A 165 2.38 17.05 11.03
N ARG A 166 1.78 18.18 10.64
CA ARG A 166 1.63 19.33 11.54
C ARG A 166 0.58 19.08 12.64
N VAL A 167 -0.36 18.15 12.43
CA VAL A 167 -1.32 17.73 13.46
C VAL A 167 -0.67 16.76 14.44
N LEU A 168 0.17 15.85 13.94
CA LEU A 168 0.95 14.92 14.77
C LEU A 168 1.95 15.64 15.67
N GLU A 169 2.65 16.66 15.13
CA GLU A 169 3.57 17.49 15.91
C GLU A 169 2.86 18.23 17.06
N LYS A 170 1.58 18.60 16.90
CA LYS A 170 0.77 19.18 18.00
C LYS A 170 0.43 18.17 19.10
N PHE A 171 0.23 16.89 18.76
CA PHE A 171 0.08 15.82 19.76
C PHE A 171 1.42 15.42 20.41
N ARG A 172 2.54 15.59 19.71
CA ARG A 172 3.88 15.41 20.26
C ARG A 172 4.24 16.54 21.24
N SER A 173 4.01 17.80 20.86
CA SER A 173 4.20 18.98 21.73
C SER A 173 3.19 19.11 22.88
N LYS A 174 2.11 18.31 22.86
CA LYS A 174 0.94 18.38 23.77
C LYS A 174 0.10 19.65 23.63
N GLU A 175 0.23 20.38 22.52
CA GLU A 175 -0.74 21.42 22.09
C GLU A 175 -2.12 20.79 21.85
N TYR A 176 -2.17 19.60 21.25
CA TYR A 176 -3.38 18.79 21.13
C TYR A 176 -3.36 17.63 22.13
N LYS A 177 -4.50 17.41 22.79
CA LYS A 177 -4.73 16.34 23.75
C LYS A 177 -6.19 15.89 23.67
N VAL A 178 -6.40 14.60 23.44
CA VAL A 178 -7.73 13.97 23.41
C VAL A 178 -7.76 12.89 24.50
N PRO A 179 -8.76 12.87 25.40
CA PRO A 179 -8.91 11.78 26.37
C PRO A 179 -9.01 10.42 25.69
N ASN A 180 -8.42 9.39 26.30
CA ASN A 180 -8.33 8.02 25.76
C ASN A 180 -7.57 7.86 24.43
N LEU A 181 -7.00 8.90 23.83
CA LEU A 181 -6.14 8.78 22.63
C LEU A 181 -4.65 8.74 23.00
N PHE A 182 -3.98 7.66 22.61
CA PHE A 182 -2.57 7.41 22.85
C PHE A 182 -1.85 7.18 21.52
N ILE A 183 -1.08 8.17 21.07
CA ILE A 183 -0.22 7.99 19.90
C ILE A 183 1.04 7.22 20.32
N ILE A 184 1.40 6.18 19.57
CA ILE A 184 2.62 5.39 19.75
C ILE A 184 3.54 5.71 18.58
N ASP A 185 4.81 5.96 18.88
CA ASP A 185 5.82 6.40 17.91
C ASP A 185 7.20 5.80 18.24
N GLU A 186 8.21 6.16 17.46
CA GLU A 186 9.59 5.70 17.65
C GLU A 186 10.19 6.00 19.03
N ALA A 187 9.75 7.06 19.71
CA ALA A 187 10.27 7.50 21.00
C ALA A 187 9.49 6.92 22.19
N GLN A 188 8.18 6.66 22.00
CA GLN A 188 7.20 6.48 23.06
C GLN A 188 6.43 5.15 22.94
N SER A 189 7.05 4.06 23.39
CA SER A 189 6.37 2.77 23.61
C SER A 189 5.29 2.85 24.71
N MET A 190 4.24 2.03 24.61
CA MET A 190 3.23 1.85 25.67
C MET A 190 3.32 0.44 26.28
N LEU A 191 2.75 0.25 27.48
CA LEU A 191 2.60 -1.05 28.14
C LEU A 191 1.14 -1.24 28.55
N LEU A 192 0.52 -2.37 28.18
CA LEU A 192 -0.80 -2.78 28.67
C LEU A 192 -0.63 -4.03 29.54
N GLU A 193 -1.08 -3.98 30.80
CA GLU A 193 -1.12 -5.17 31.68
C GLU A 193 -2.57 -5.68 31.72
N VAL A 194 -2.85 -6.76 30.98
CA VAL A 194 -4.20 -7.20 30.61
C VAL A 194 -4.30 -8.73 30.57
N GLY A 195 -5.34 -9.31 31.17
CA GLY A 195 -5.60 -10.76 31.11
C GLY A 195 -4.46 -11.68 31.62
N GLY A 196 -3.56 -11.15 32.45
CA GLY A 196 -2.34 -11.86 32.90
C GLY A 196 -1.14 -11.76 31.95
N VAL A 197 -1.22 -10.93 30.91
CA VAL A 197 -0.14 -10.67 29.93
C VAL A 197 0.26 -9.20 29.98
N LYS A 198 1.57 -8.93 29.89
CA LYS A 198 2.11 -7.59 29.65
C LYS A 198 2.34 -7.39 28.15
N LEU A 199 1.58 -6.53 27.48
CA LEU A 199 1.78 -6.16 26.08
C LEU A 199 2.60 -4.89 25.92
N ARG A 200 3.86 -5.02 25.51
CA ARG A 200 4.73 -3.90 25.12
C ARG A 200 4.43 -3.50 23.69
N LEU A 201 3.89 -2.30 23.50
CA LEU A 201 3.51 -1.76 22.20
C LEU A 201 4.62 -0.86 21.65
N LEU A 202 5.14 -1.20 20.47
CA LEU A 202 6.23 -0.52 19.77
C LEU A 202 5.71 0.03 18.44
N GLY A 203 5.79 1.34 18.20
CA GLY A 203 5.12 2.00 17.07
C GLY A 203 6.05 2.51 15.97
N LEU A 204 5.67 2.32 14.71
CA LEU A 204 6.31 2.99 13.56
C LEU A 204 5.28 3.36 12.49
N GLY A 205 4.87 4.63 12.45
CA GLY A 205 3.92 5.12 11.46
C GLY A 205 4.54 5.47 10.10
N GLY A 206 3.67 5.80 9.15
CA GLY A 206 4.06 6.24 7.81
C GLY A 206 4.15 5.12 6.77
N ALA A 207 4.22 5.51 5.50
CA ALA A 207 4.63 4.61 4.43
C ALA A 207 6.16 4.44 4.39
N VAL A 208 6.64 3.23 4.11
CA VAL A 208 8.05 3.02 3.72
C VAL A 208 8.22 3.42 2.26
N VAL A 209 9.06 4.42 2.00
CA VAL A 209 9.34 4.93 0.66
C VAL A 209 10.85 5.07 0.51
N MET A 210 11.49 4.15 -0.22
CA MET A 210 12.95 3.98 -0.24
C MET A 210 13.74 5.27 -0.51
N HIS A 211 13.26 6.12 -1.43
CA HIS A 211 13.91 7.39 -1.79
C HIS A 211 13.60 8.56 -0.83
N LYS A 212 12.77 8.35 0.20
CA LYS A 212 12.46 9.31 1.27
C LYS A 212 12.99 8.90 2.65
N LEU A 213 13.70 7.77 2.74
CA LEU A 213 14.25 7.24 4.00
C LEU A 213 15.20 8.19 4.74
N PHE A 214 15.67 9.24 4.06
CA PHE A 214 16.59 10.27 4.55
C PHE A 214 16.01 11.69 4.44
N ASP A 215 14.72 11.84 4.11
CA ASP A 215 14.00 13.10 3.95
C ASP A 215 13.00 13.28 5.10
N ASN A 216 13.01 14.41 5.82
CA ASN A 216 12.05 14.69 6.89
C ASN A 216 10.82 15.50 6.41
N GLY A 217 10.86 16.04 5.19
CA GLY A 217 9.79 16.86 4.60
C GLY A 217 9.53 18.16 5.36
N GLU A 218 8.30 18.32 5.83
CA GLU A 218 7.82 19.43 6.67
C GLU A 218 7.87 19.11 8.18
N GLY A 219 8.37 17.92 8.57
CA GLY A 219 8.52 17.51 9.97
C GLY A 219 9.55 18.37 10.72
N ARG A 220 9.27 18.65 12.00
CA ARG A 220 10.13 19.45 12.90
C ARG A 220 10.90 18.58 13.89
N THR A 221 10.33 17.46 14.29
CA THR A 221 10.95 16.39 15.08
C THR A 221 11.23 15.20 14.15
N THR A 222 11.40 13.99 14.69
CA THR A 222 11.66 12.77 13.91
C THR A 222 10.48 12.27 13.06
N ILE A 223 9.25 12.76 13.27
CA ILE A 223 8.10 12.38 12.43
C ILE A 223 8.21 13.04 11.04
N ALA A 224 8.47 12.24 10.01
CA ALA A 224 8.59 12.71 8.64
C ALA A 224 7.26 12.71 7.87
N GLY A 225 7.01 13.82 7.16
CA GLY A 225 5.80 13.98 6.37
C GLY A 225 5.72 15.35 5.70
N GLY A 226 4.77 15.54 4.80
CA GLY A 226 4.56 16.78 4.07
C GLY A 226 3.45 16.66 3.04
N GLN A 227 2.78 17.77 2.76
CA GLN A 227 1.68 17.87 1.79
C GLN A 227 0.55 16.83 1.98
N GLY A 228 0.29 16.45 3.24
CA GLY A 228 -0.69 15.43 3.62
C GLY A 228 -0.27 13.98 3.36
N THR A 229 1.01 13.73 3.05
CA THR A 229 1.62 12.40 2.97
C THR A 229 2.62 12.21 4.12
N MET A 230 2.68 11.01 4.68
CA MET A 230 3.54 10.65 5.81
C MET A 230 4.41 9.45 5.46
N TRP A 231 5.65 9.42 5.93
CA TRP A 231 6.58 8.32 5.65
C TRP A 231 7.54 8.06 6.81
N THR A 232 8.17 6.89 6.77
CA THR A 232 9.15 6.45 7.76
C THR A 232 10.57 6.87 7.34
N THR A 233 11.41 7.32 8.28
CA THR A 233 12.84 7.59 8.05
C THR A 233 13.76 6.66 8.84
N LEU A 234 15.04 6.62 8.46
CA LEU A 234 16.09 5.87 9.16
C LEU A 234 16.34 6.42 10.56
N LEU A 235 16.15 7.72 10.80
CA LEU A 235 16.24 8.27 12.16
C LEU A 235 15.14 7.69 13.07
N GLN A 236 13.90 7.55 12.57
CA GLN A 236 12.81 6.91 13.33
C GLN A 236 13.05 5.41 13.55
N MET A 237 13.58 4.70 12.55
CA MET A 237 13.98 3.31 12.73
C MET A 237 15.08 3.16 13.81
N GLY A 238 16.04 4.09 13.85
CA GLY A 238 17.09 4.13 14.86
C GLY A 238 16.61 4.48 16.26
N GLU A 239 15.66 5.41 16.37
CA GLU A 239 15.03 5.84 17.62
C GLU A 239 14.13 4.72 18.18
N LEU A 240 13.39 4.04 17.31
CA LEU A 240 12.61 2.87 17.71
C LEU A 240 13.50 1.70 18.17
N VAL A 241 14.67 1.50 17.56
CA VAL A 241 15.67 0.52 18.03
C VAL A 241 16.24 0.91 19.40
N ASP A 242 16.53 2.19 19.66
CA ASP A 242 16.93 2.64 21.01
C ASP A 242 15.83 2.39 22.03
N THR A 243 14.63 2.93 21.79
CA THR A 243 13.44 2.75 22.62
C THR A 243 13.18 1.28 22.90
N ALA A 244 13.24 0.42 21.89
CA ALA A 244 13.04 -1.01 22.01
C ALA A 244 14.07 -1.73 22.89
N ASN A 245 15.34 -1.29 22.90
CA ASN A 245 16.36 -1.82 23.79
C ASN A 245 16.19 -1.27 25.22
N ARG A 246 15.93 0.04 25.34
CA ARG A 246 15.73 0.78 26.59
C ARG A 246 14.54 0.30 27.43
N VAL A 247 13.51 -0.26 26.78
CA VAL A 247 12.31 -0.82 27.45
C VAL A 247 12.25 -2.36 27.43
N TYR A 248 13.37 -3.06 27.25
CA TYR A 248 13.39 -4.52 27.16
C TYR A 248 13.26 -5.22 28.54
N ASP A 249 12.06 -5.69 28.85
CA ASP A 249 11.77 -6.70 29.87
C ASP A 249 11.42 -8.03 29.15
N PRO A 250 12.14 -9.15 29.41
CA PRO A 250 11.86 -10.46 28.79
C PRO A 250 10.58 -11.14 29.31
N THR A 251 9.86 -10.54 30.27
CA THR A 251 8.53 -10.97 30.72
C THR A 251 7.38 -10.25 29.99
N GLU A 252 7.69 -9.33 29.06
CA GLU A 252 6.72 -8.61 28.23
C GLU A 252 6.60 -9.24 26.83
N THR A 253 5.37 -9.42 26.37
CA THR A 253 5.07 -9.76 24.96
C THR A 253 5.16 -8.49 24.11
N ARG A 254 6.03 -8.48 23.10
CA ARG A 254 6.39 -7.30 22.32
C ARG A 254 5.66 -7.28 20.98
N ILE A 255 4.71 -6.36 20.85
CA ILE A 255 3.93 -6.14 19.62
C ILE A 255 4.55 -5.00 18.81
N PHE A 256 4.95 -5.29 17.57
CA PHE A 256 5.34 -4.25 16.62
C PHE A 256 4.12 -3.76 15.83
N ILE A 257 3.68 -2.53 16.11
CA ILE A 257 2.59 -1.84 15.45
C ILE A 257 3.19 -0.93 14.38
N THR A 258 2.83 -1.14 13.10
CA THR A 258 3.31 -0.30 12.01
C THR A 258 2.29 -0.15 10.90
N HIS A 259 2.28 0.96 10.16
CA HIS A 259 1.35 1.09 9.05
C HIS A 259 1.78 0.23 7.85
N ALA A 260 3.03 0.34 7.40
CA ALA A 260 3.54 -0.45 6.29
C ALA A 260 3.82 -1.92 6.69
N SER A 261 3.21 -2.87 5.99
CA SER A 261 3.31 -4.29 6.34
C SER A 261 4.72 -4.90 6.15
N PRO A 262 5.29 -5.58 7.18
CA PRO A 262 6.49 -6.40 7.07
C PRO A 262 6.40 -7.53 6.02
N ALA A 263 5.19 -7.89 5.55
CA ALA A 263 5.02 -8.87 4.47
C ALA A 263 5.66 -8.39 3.17
N ARG A 264 5.58 -7.06 2.93
CA ARG A 264 6.03 -6.38 1.71
C ARG A 264 7.43 -5.78 1.90
N GLU A 265 7.65 -5.11 3.02
CA GLU A 265 8.86 -4.32 3.25
C GLU A 265 9.91 -5.14 4.01
N GLY A 266 10.91 -5.68 3.27
CA GLY A 266 11.96 -6.53 3.85
C GLY A 266 12.76 -5.85 4.97
N ILE A 267 12.93 -4.53 4.90
CA ILE A 267 13.58 -3.74 5.94
C ILE A 267 12.76 -3.69 7.25
N LEU A 268 11.42 -3.66 7.18
CA LEU A 268 10.56 -3.75 8.37
C LEU A 268 10.47 -5.18 8.91
N ASN A 269 10.64 -6.18 8.04
CA ASN A 269 10.77 -7.57 8.44
C ASN A 269 12.02 -7.77 9.32
N GLN A 270 13.18 -7.29 8.87
CA GLN A 270 14.42 -7.30 9.67
C GLN A 270 14.32 -6.40 10.91
N LEU A 271 13.62 -5.27 10.83
CA LEU A 271 13.36 -4.43 11.99
C LEU A 271 12.56 -5.19 13.05
N SER A 272 11.48 -5.90 12.68
CA SER A 272 10.66 -6.70 13.59
C SER A 272 11.50 -7.69 14.42
N VAL A 273 12.43 -8.39 13.75
CA VAL A 273 13.41 -9.29 14.40
C VAL A 273 14.35 -8.50 15.33
N THR A 274 14.87 -7.36 14.87
CA THR A 274 15.81 -6.53 15.65
C THR A 274 15.16 -5.89 16.88
N LEU A 275 13.86 -5.56 16.81
CA LEU A 275 13.05 -5.09 17.93
C LEU A 275 12.64 -6.22 18.89
N LYS A 276 12.98 -7.49 18.59
CA LYS A 276 12.52 -8.69 19.31
C LYS A 276 10.98 -8.71 19.45
N ALA A 277 10.25 -8.45 18.37
CA ALA A 277 8.80 -8.54 18.39
C ALA A 277 8.36 -10.02 18.35
N ASP A 278 7.45 -10.41 19.23
CA ASP A 278 6.82 -11.74 19.20
C ASP A 278 5.85 -11.85 18.01
N PHE A 279 5.14 -10.76 17.71
CA PHE A 279 4.35 -10.60 16.51
C PHE A 279 4.22 -9.14 16.06
N SER A 280 3.89 -8.94 14.78
CA SER A 280 3.55 -7.62 14.22
C SER A 280 2.06 -7.48 13.94
N VAL A 281 1.55 -6.25 13.99
CA VAL A 281 0.19 -5.87 13.58
C VAL A 281 0.31 -4.64 12.67
N SER A 282 -0.21 -4.74 11.44
CA SER A 282 -0.02 -3.70 10.42
C SER A 282 -1.20 -3.51 9.47
N ALA A 283 -1.24 -2.39 8.74
CA ALA A 283 -2.32 -2.12 7.80
C ALA A 283 -2.18 -2.99 6.54
N GLY A 284 -3.28 -3.63 6.13
CA GLY A 284 -3.41 -4.23 4.82
C GLY A 284 -3.91 -3.20 3.82
N LEU A 285 -3.13 -2.94 2.76
CA LEU A 285 -3.31 -1.83 1.81
C LEU A 285 -4.69 -1.88 1.09
N HIS A 286 -5.69 -1.24 1.69
CA HIS A 286 -7.13 -1.38 1.37
C HIS A 286 -7.65 -2.84 1.39
N PHE A 287 -7.12 -3.68 2.28
CA PHE A 287 -7.48 -5.10 2.34
C PHE A 287 -8.93 -5.29 2.83
N ARG A 288 -9.68 -6.18 2.16
CA ARG A 288 -11.06 -6.58 2.57
C ARG A 288 -11.09 -7.76 3.55
N TYR A 289 -9.95 -8.40 3.75
CA TYR A 289 -9.74 -9.51 4.66
C TYR A 289 -8.37 -9.31 5.32
N GLY A 290 -8.30 -9.49 6.64
CA GLY A 290 -6.99 -9.59 7.29
C GLY A 290 -6.27 -10.88 6.88
N SER A 291 -4.95 -10.91 7.08
CA SER A 291 -4.13 -12.10 6.90
C SER A 291 -3.19 -12.28 8.10
N SER A 292 -3.28 -13.43 8.77
CA SER A 292 -2.29 -13.88 9.75
C SER A 292 -1.32 -14.85 9.07
N TYR A 293 -0.02 -14.63 9.21
CA TYR A 293 1.02 -15.48 8.63
C TYR A 293 2.35 -15.39 9.39
N ASN A 294 3.20 -16.40 9.24
CA ASN A 294 4.64 -16.32 9.52
C ASN A 294 5.42 -16.53 8.21
N GLU A 295 6.71 -16.14 8.14
CA GLU A 295 7.47 -16.24 6.88
C GLU A 295 7.63 -17.70 6.40
N PHE A 296 7.72 -18.68 7.31
CA PHE A 296 7.73 -20.11 6.98
C PHE A 296 6.46 -20.59 6.24
N SER A 297 5.28 -20.05 6.56
CA SER A 297 4.01 -20.42 5.92
C SER A 297 3.81 -19.85 4.50
N VAL A 298 4.59 -18.83 4.12
CA VAL A 298 4.42 -18.11 2.84
C VAL A 298 5.63 -18.17 1.90
N ASN A 299 6.82 -18.54 2.41
CA ASN A 299 8.01 -18.76 1.58
C ASN A 299 8.23 -20.26 1.36
N PRO A 300 8.51 -20.74 0.13
CA PRO A 300 8.69 -22.17 -0.14
C PRO A 300 9.98 -22.76 0.48
N THR A 301 10.96 -21.91 0.83
CA THR A 301 12.23 -22.30 1.45
C THR A 301 12.75 -21.16 2.34
N LEU A 302 13.66 -21.47 3.27
CA LEU A 302 14.41 -20.45 4.03
C LEU A 302 15.22 -19.54 3.09
N ASP A 303 15.74 -20.08 1.99
CA ASP A 303 16.56 -19.29 1.06
C ASP A 303 15.74 -18.34 0.18
N HIS A 304 14.46 -18.63 -0.08
CA HIS A 304 13.55 -17.66 -0.70
C HIS A 304 13.33 -16.46 0.22
N TYR A 305 13.18 -16.68 1.52
CA TYR A 305 13.12 -15.62 2.53
C TYR A 305 14.45 -14.84 2.62
N ARG A 306 15.60 -15.54 2.58
CA ARG A 306 16.93 -14.91 2.46
C ARG A 306 17.00 -13.98 1.25
N GLY A 307 16.53 -14.45 0.08
CA GLY A 307 16.46 -13.65 -1.16
C GLY A 307 15.58 -12.40 -1.05
N LYS A 308 14.41 -12.51 -0.40
CA LYS A 308 13.51 -11.37 -0.10
C LYS A 308 14.22 -10.29 0.73
N LEU A 309 14.95 -10.69 1.77
CA LEU A 309 15.74 -9.75 2.58
C LEU A 309 16.94 -9.16 1.79
N ALA A 310 17.66 -9.98 1.02
CA ALA A 310 18.81 -9.53 0.23
C ALA A 310 18.43 -8.51 -0.85
N ALA A 311 17.30 -8.70 -1.54
CA ALA A 311 16.76 -7.72 -2.49
C ALA A 311 16.40 -6.38 -1.81
N SER A 312 15.87 -6.42 -0.58
CA SER A 312 15.61 -5.23 0.22
C SER A 312 16.89 -4.53 0.67
N LYS A 313 17.95 -5.28 1.00
CA LYS A 313 19.28 -4.73 1.35
C LYS A 313 19.93 -4.03 0.16
N ALA A 314 19.91 -4.66 -1.02
CA ALA A 314 20.42 -4.06 -2.25
C ALA A 314 19.67 -2.75 -2.59
N SER A 315 18.33 -2.78 -2.54
CA SER A 315 17.48 -1.61 -2.80
C SER A 315 17.72 -0.44 -1.84
N PHE A 316 18.11 -0.73 -0.59
CA PHE A 316 18.53 0.29 0.36
C PHE A 316 19.93 0.83 0.03
N ASN A 317 20.89 -0.06 -0.23
CA ASN A 317 22.28 0.33 -0.53
C ASN A 317 22.38 1.21 -1.78
N ASP A 318 21.61 0.95 -2.83
CA ASP A 318 21.55 1.78 -4.04
C ASP A 318 21.20 3.25 -3.72
N VAL A 319 20.30 3.48 -2.75
CA VAL A 319 19.94 4.82 -2.28
C VAL A 319 21.00 5.36 -1.31
N TRP A 320 21.45 4.55 -0.34
CA TRP A 320 22.41 4.98 0.68
C TRP A 320 23.75 5.41 0.07
N GLU A 321 24.31 4.64 -0.86
CA GLU A 321 25.55 5.00 -1.57
C GLU A 321 25.41 6.30 -2.37
N THR A 322 24.19 6.64 -2.82
CA THR A 322 23.88 7.89 -3.52
C THR A 322 23.82 9.09 -2.58
N VAL A 323 23.27 8.94 -1.36
CA VAL A 323 22.98 10.08 -0.46
C VAL A 323 23.93 10.26 0.73
N LYS A 324 24.73 9.24 1.10
CA LYS A 324 25.57 9.28 2.32
C LYS A 324 26.52 10.48 2.39
N GLY A 325 27.07 10.90 1.24
CA GLY A 325 27.95 12.07 1.14
C GLY A 325 27.27 13.42 1.41
N GLU A 326 25.94 13.47 1.43
CA GLU A 326 25.15 14.62 1.87
C GLU A 326 24.63 14.41 3.31
N VAL A 327 24.19 13.19 3.65
CA VAL A 327 23.59 12.86 4.96
C VAL A 327 24.62 12.88 6.09
N GLU A 328 25.79 12.23 5.94
CA GLU A 328 26.79 12.14 7.01
C GLU A 328 27.33 13.53 7.43
N PRO A 329 27.66 14.46 6.50
CA PRO A 329 28.02 15.83 6.87
C PRO A 329 26.87 16.61 7.50
N ALA A 330 25.62 16.44 7.03
CA ALA A 330 24.46 17.16 7.54
C ALA A 330 24.18 16.87 9.03
N ILE A 331 24.40 15.62 9.47
CA ILE A 331 24.25 15.23 10.89
C ILE A 331 25.57 15.27 11.68
N SER A 332 26.68 15.74 11.08
CA SER A 332 28.03 15.69 11.68
C SER A 332 28.18 16.42 13.03
N GLN A 333 27.27 17.37 13.33
CA GLN A 333 27.24 18.12 14.59
C GLN A 333 26.14 17.64 15.56
N VAL A 334 25.40 16.58 15.22
CA VAL A 334 24.25 16.07 15.98
C VAL A 334 24.48 14.60 16.37
N GLU A 335 25.25 14.39 17.43
CA GLU A 335 25.64 13.07 17.96
C GLU A 335 24.46 12.11 18.16
N ALA A 336 23.32 12.63 18.63
CA ALA A 336 22.08 11.86 18.74
C ALA A 336 21.66 11.28 17.37
N GLN A 337 21.56 12.11 16.32
CA GLN A 337 21.17 11.65 14.98
C GLN A 337 22.19 10.69 14.36
N GLN A 338 23.49 10.84 14.65
CA GLN A 338 24.52 9.88 14.25
C GLN A 338 24.29 8.51 14.91
N THR A 339 23.93 8.50 16.20
CA THR A 339 23.61 7.29 16.96
C THR A 339 22.34 6.62 16.43
N LEU A 340 21.30 7.40 16.11
CA LEU A 340 20.09 6.89 15.47
C LEU A 340 20.39 6.30 14.08
N LEU A 341 21.13 7.02 13.22
CA LEU A 341 21.51 6.52 11.90
C LEU A 341 22.32 5.22 12.02
N LYS A 342 23.28 5.14 12.94
CA LYS A 342 24.09 3.94 13.21
C LYS A 342 23.22 2.76 13.69
N ASN A 343 22.28 3.00 14.61
CA ASN A 343 21.32 1.98 15.05
C ASN A 343 20.50 1.42 13.88
N ALA A 344 20.08 2.29 12.97
CA ALA A 344 19.26 1.93 11.82
C ALA A 344 20.07 1.23 10.71
N LEU A 345 21.28 1.69 10.41
CA LEU A 345 22.22 0.99 9.51
C LEU A 345 22.54 -0.41 10.03
N ALA A 346 22.73 -0.58 11.35
CA ALA A 346 22.95 -1.88 11.98
C ALA A 346 21.75 -2.86 11.89
N VAL A 347 20.55 -2.39 11.48
CA VAL A 347 19.44 -3.26 11.07
C VAL A 347 19.75 -3.85 9.68
N VAL A 348 20.12 -2.99 8.73
CA VAL A 348 20.37 -3.36 7.33
C VAL A 348 21.66 -4.16 7.15
N GLU A 349 22.71 -3.85 7.91
CA GLU A 349 23.97 -4.59 7.90
C GLU A 349 23.79 -6.08 8.20
N LYS A 350 22.89 -6.43 9.13
CA LYS A 350 22.59 -7.82 9.53
C LYS A 350 21.89 -8.62 8.44
N MET A 351 21.12 -7.95 7.56
CA MET A 351 20.39 -8.60 6.47
C MET A 351 21.34 -9.38 5.56
N PRO A 352 20.90 -10.50 4.95
CA PRO A 352 21.69 -11.22 3.95
C PRO A 352 22.02 -10.36 2.73
N THR A 353 23.13 -10.70 2.06
CA THR A 353 23.61 -10.01 0.85
C THR A 353 23.24 -10.76 -0.44
N THR A 354 23.04 -12.08 -0.36
CA THR A 354 22.69 -12.95 -1.49
C THR A 354 21.69 -14.03 -1.06
N ALA A 355 21.00 -14.63 -2.02
CA ALA A 355 20.36 -15.93 -1.82
C ALA A 355 21.44 -17.03 -1.95
N ALA A 356 21.51 -17.92 -0.98
CA ALA A 356 22.48 -19.02 -0.89
C ALA A 356 21.87 -20.28 -1.53
N GLY A 357 21.69 -20.26 -2.85
CA GLY A 357 20.93 -21.22 -3.65
C GLY A 357 21.51 -22.63 -3.77
N GLY A 358 21.99 -23.23 -2.67
CA GLY A 358 22.57 -24.57 -2.60
C GLY A 358 21.75 -25.60 -1.83
N ASN A 359 20.80 -25.21 -0.96
CA ASN A 359 19.96 -26.16 -0.20
C ASN A 359 18.57 -25.58 0.14
N PRO A 360 17.44 -26.22 -0.26
CA PRO A 360 16.09 -25.76 0.10
C PRO A 360 15.81 -25.74 1.60
N PHE A 361 16.51 -26.56 2.40
CA PHE A 361 16.36 -26.58 3.86
C PHE A 361 17.17 -25.49 4.59
N GLY A 362 17.98 -24.72 3.86
CA GLY A 362 18.93 -23.78 4.44
C GLY A 362 20.30 -24.41 4.69
N GLY A 363 21.34 -23.60 4.50
CA GLY A 363 22.74 -23.96 4.66
C GLY A 363 23.61 -22.99 3.86
N ALA A 364 24.84 -22.76 4.29
CA ALA A 364 25.80 -22.05 3.46
C ALA A 364 26.23 -22.92 2.27
N ALA A 365 26.50 -22.30 1.12
CA ALA A 365 27.18 -23.00 0.02
C ALA A 365 28.56 -23.48 0.49
N ALA A 366 28.95 -24.70 0.12
CA ALA A 366 30.20 -25.30 0.60
C ALA A 366 31.42 -24.40 0.28
N GLY A 367 32.11 -23.93 1.32
CA GLY A 367 33.22 -22.98 1.22
C GLY A 367 32.89 -21.53 1.61
N GLN A 368 31.62 -21.18 1.86
CA GLN A 368 31.23 -19.87 2.40
C GLN A 368 30.87 -19.97 3.89
N SER A 369 31.28 -18.99 4.69
CA SER A 369 30.91 -18.94 6.11
C SER A 369 29.49 -18.40 6.29
N ALA A 370 28.80 -18.83 7.36
CA ALA A 370 27.47 -18.32 7.69
C ALA A 370 27.46 -16.80 7.96
N GLN A 371 28.57 -16.23 8.47
CA GLN A 371 28.76 -14.78 8.55
C GLN A 371 28.72 -14.09 7.17
N ALA A 372 29.39 -14.65 6.15
CA ALA A 372 29.56 -13.99 4.85
C ALA A 372 28.26 -13.85 4.03
N LEU A 373 27.27 -14.70 4.31
CA LEU A 373 25.95 -14.67 3.69
C LEU A 373 24.96 -13.73 4.40
N GLY A 374 25.33 -13.18 5.56
CA GLY A 374 24.46 -12.47 6.48
C GLY A 374 23.50 -13.39 7.24
N GLN A 375 22.99 -12.92 8.38
CA GLN A 375 22.20 -13.74 9.29
C GLN A 375 20.71 -13.68 8.96
N VAL A 376 20.05 -14.83 9.08
CA VAL A 376 18.60 -14.97 8.99
C VAL A 376 18.16 -15.67 10.27
N ASP A 377 17.26 -15.06 11.03
CA ASP A 377 16.77 -15.66 12.27
C ASP A 377 15.77 -16.78 11.96
N GLU A 378 16.23 -18.02 12.11
CA GLU A 378 15.41 -19.22 11.88
C GLU A 378 14.27 -19.39 12.89
N SER A 379 14.36 -18.79 14.08
CA SER A 379 13.26 -18.79 15.04
C SER A 379 12.19 -17.81 14.59
N ALA A 380 12.56 -16.56 14.27
CA ALA A 380 11.61 -15.58 13.77
C ALA A 380 10.94 -16.03 12.46
N PHE A 381 11.70 -16.64 11.53
CA PHE A 381 11.17 -17.22 10.30
C PHE A 381 10.02 -18.22 10.56
N LYS A 382 10.14 -19.05 11.61
CA LYS A 382 9.17 -20.11 11.97
C LYS A 382 8.09 -19.65 12.95
N ASN A 383 8.38 -18.66 13.80
CA ASN A 383 7.60 -18.36 15.00
C ASN A 383 7.05 -16.92 15.06
N MET A 384 7.67 -15.95 14.38
CA MET A 384 7.21 -14.55 14.40
C MET A 384 5.95 -14.41 13.52
N TRP A 385 4.81 -14.22 14.17
CA TRP A 385 3.53 -14.02 13.48
C TRP A 385 3.36 -12.56 13.06
N ASN A 386 2.59 -12.36 12.00
CA ASN A 386 2.36 -11.06 11.40
C ASN A 386 0.88 -10.97 11.01
N PHE A 387 0.20 -9.96 11.50
CA PHE A 387 -1.21 -9.70 11.22
C PHE A 387 -1.34 -8.46 10.34
N ASN A 388 -1.68 -8.65 9.07
CA ASN A 388 -2.12 -7.55 8.22
C ASN A 388 -3.63 -7.39 8.42
N LEU A 389 -4.08 -6.21 8.79
CA LEU A 389 -5.48 -5.91 9.07
C LEU A 389 -6.28 -5.61 7.80
N ALA A 390 -7.60 -5.76 7.89
CA ALA A 390 -8.50 -5.18 6.91
C ALA A 390 -8.70 -3.68 7.19
N ASP A 391 -9.10 -2.94 6.16
CA ASP A 391 -9.71 -1.61 6.34
C ASP A 391 -10.97 -1.74 7.21
N ALA A 392 -11.12 -0.85 8.20
CA ALA A 392 -12.15 -0.93 9.24
C ALA A 392 -13.60 -0.95 8.70
N ALA A 393 -13.85 -0.45 7.48
CA ALA A 393 -15.15 -0.56 6.83
C ALA A 393 -15.50 -1.99 6.38
N PHE A 394 -14.50 -2.87 6.25
CA PHE A 394 -14.67 -4.26 5.80
C PHE A 394 -14.37 -5.31 6.87
N GLY A 395 -13.53 -5.04 7.87
CA GLY A 395 -13.17 -6.06 8.85
C GLY A 395 -12.34 -5.59 10.04
N TRP A 396 -12.03 -6.53 10.93
CA TRP A 396 -11.20 -6.31 12.12
C TRP A 396 -10.57 -7.61 12.64
N LEU A 397 -9.59 -7.46 13.52
CA LEU A 397 -9.02 -8.51 14.36
C LEU A 397 -9.30 -8.15 15.83
N VAL A 398 -9.61 -9.12 16.68
CA VAL A 398 -9.56 -8.98 18.13
C VAL A 398 -8.50 -9.94 18.67
N LEU A 399 -7.64 -9.42 19.54
CA LEU A 399 -6.80 -10.21 20.42
C LEU A 399 -7.61 -10.48 21.69
N GLU A 400 -7.91 -11.74 21.98
CA GLU A 400 -8.67 -12.15 23.15
C GLU A 400 -7.71 -12.69 24.22
N ILE A 401 -7.62 -11.98 25.36
CA ILE A 401 -6.54 -12.16 26.34
C ILE A 401 -7.10 -12.69 27.65
N GLN A 402 -6.72 -13.92 28.00
CA GLN A 402 -7.18 -14.61 29.20
C GLN A 402 -6.15 -15.64 29.65
N ASP A 403 -5.99 -15.79 30.97
CA ASP A 403 -5.16 -16.82 31.62
C ASP A 403 -3.72 -16.90 31.04
N GLY A 404 -3.13 -15.73 30.75
CA GLY A 404 -1.78 -15.62 30.19
C GLY A 404 -1.66 -15.98 28.69
N ARG A 405 -2.78 -16.13 27.97
CA ARG A 405 -2.84 -16.51 26.56
C ARG A 405 -3.47 -15.40 25.71
N ILE A 406 -3.08 -15.37 24.43
CA ILE A 406 -3.66 -14.49 23.41
C ILE A 406 -4.32 -15.38 22.34
N GLY A 407 -5.66 -15.43 22.33
CA GLY A 407 -6.46 -15.94 21.22
C GLY A 407 -6.68 -14.87 20.15
N THR A 408 -7.14 -15.26 18.97
CA THR A 408 -7.50 -14.31 17.89
C THR A 408 -8.86 -14.60 17.27
N GLU A 409 -9.68 -13.56 17.12
CA GLU A 409 -10.95 -13.57 16.39
C GLU A 409 -10.86 -12.58 15.23
N MET A 410 -11.01 -13.04 13.97
CA MET A 410 -10.90 -12.17 12.80
C MET A 410 -12.21 -12.16 12.00
N ARG A 411 -12.71 -10.95 11.69
CA ARG A 411 -13.96 -10.74 10.97
C ARG A 411 -13.73 -9.97 9.67
N ALA A 412 -14.46 -10.34 8.63
CA ALA A 412 -14.51 -9.64 7.34
C ALA A 412 -15.95 -9.66 6.77
N GLN A 413 -16.30 -8.66 5.95
CA GLN A 413 -17.63 -8.52 5.33
C GLN A 413 -17.94 -9.64 4.32
N GLY A 414 -16.90 -10.29 3.75
CA GLY A 414 -17.05 -11.36 2.77
C GLY A 414 -17.10 -10.90 1.31
N PHE A 415 -17.32 -11.84 0.39
CA PHE A 415 -17.50 -11.57 -1.03
C PHE A 415 -18.99 -11.45 -1.39
N ASN A 416 -19.38 -10.32 -2.00
CA ASN A 416 -20.74 -10.14 -2.49
C ASN A 416 -20.97 -10.84 -3.84
N PHE A 417 -21.66 -11.97 -3.83
CA PHE A 417 -22.02 -12.75 -5.03
C PHE A 417 -23.41 -12.47 -5.61
N SER A 418 -24.23 -11.57 -5.03
CA SER A 418 -25.64 -11.37 -5.44
C SER A 418 -25.79 -10.96 -6.92
N HIS A 419 -24.79 -10.24 -7.43
CA HIS A 419 -24.66 -9.85 -8.84
C HIS A 419 -24.73 -11.02 -9.85
N ARG A 420 -24.52 -12.27 -9.41
CA ARG A 420 -24.61 -13.47 -10.26
C ARG A 420 -26.06 -13.88 -10.53
N GLY A 421 -26.93 -13.81 -9.51
CA GLY A 421 -28.36 -14.13 -9.65
C GLY A 421 -29.09 -13.11 -10.54
N ALA A 422 -28.71 -11.84 -10.45
CA ALA A 422 -29.33 -10.74 -11.19
C ALA A 422 -29.23 -10.84 -12.74
N LYS A 423 -28.42 -11.77 -13.28
CA LYS A 423 -28.30 -12.03 -14.72
C LYS A 423 -29.09 -13.25 -15.23
N GLN A 424 -29.80 -13.97 -14.35
CA GLN A 424 -30.55 -15.19 -14.72
C GLN A 424 -32.07 -14.99 -14.89
N GLN A 425 -32.59 -13.77 -14.77
CA GLN A 425 -33.98 -13.45 -15.15
C GLN A 425 -34.01 -12.54 -16.40
N PRO A 426 -34.35 -13.07 -17.58
CA PRO A 426 -34.72 -12.25 -18.73
C PRO A 426 -36.08 -11.58 -18.46
N GLY A 427 -36.15 -10.24 -18.54
CA GLY A 427 -37.42 -9.51 -18.64
C GLY A 427 -37.86 -8.66 -17.44
N VAL A 428 -37.16 -8.69 -16.30
CA VAL A 428 -37.47 -7.79 -15.17
C VAL A 428 -36.64 -6.51 -15.28
N GLN A 429 -37.29 -5.35 -15.44
CA GLN A 429 -36.62 -4.06 -15.37
C GLN A 429 -36.10 -3.78 -13.96
N PRO A 430 -34.92 -3.15 -13.79
CA PRO A 430 -34.39 -2.84 -12.47
C PRO A 430 -35.27 -1.78 -11.77
N ALA A 431 -35.90 -2.18 -10.66
CA ALA A 431 -36.61 -1.24 -9.80
C ALA A 431 -35.62 -0.22 -9.18
N PRO A 432 -36.04 1.04 -8.97
CA PRO A 432 -35.20 2.05 -8.34
C PRO A 432 -34.85 1.64 -6.89
N PRO A 433 -33.67 2.03 -6.38
CA PRO A 433 -33.22 1.63 -5.05
C PRO A 433 -34.11 2.25 -3.96
N VAL A 434 -34.80 1.39 -3.21
CA VAL A 434 -35.60 1.82 -2.04
C VAL A 434 -34.64 2.21 -0.91
N ALA A 435 -34.84 3.39 -0.33
CA ALA A 435 -34.04 3.84 0.81
C ALA A 435 -34.28 2.94 2.03
N ALA A 436 -33.22 2.67 2.79
CA ALA A 436 -33.28 1.84 3.99
C ALA A 436 -33.93 2.61 5.17
N GLY A 437 -35.26 2.66 5.19
CA GLY A 437 -36.02 3.16 6.34
C GLY A 437 -35.89 2.22 7.54
N THR A 438 -35.57 2.77 8.70
CA THR A 438 -35.45 2.02 9.96
C THR A 438 -36.83 1.71 10.55
N SER A 439 -36.98 0.52 11.13
CA SER A 439 -38.11 0.15 12.01
C SER A 439 -37.69 -1.01 12.93
N PRO A 440 -38.07 -0.99 14.22
CA PRO A 440 -37.57 -1.96 15.20
C PRO A 440 -38.33 -3.29 15.17
N VAL A 441 -37.64 -4.38 15.54
CA VAL A 441 -38.22 -5.72 15.69
C VAL A 441 -38.57 -5.97 17.15
N ALA A 442 -39.81 -6.37 17.43
CA ALA A 442 -40.23 -6.94 18.70
C ALA A 442 -40.13 -8.48 18.67
N PRO A 443 -39.81 -9.15 19.79
CA PRO A 443 -39.68 -10.62 19.83
C PRO A 443 -41.05 -11.32 19.77
N SER A 444 -41.09 -12.52 19.20
CA SER A 444 -42.29 -13.37 19.14
C SER A 444 -42.06 -14.73 19.81
N GLY A 445 -43.10 -15.23 20.47
CA GLY A 445 -43.14 -16.57 21.07
C GLY A 445 -43.70 -17.64 20.11
N PRO A 446 -43.64 -18.93 20.48
CA PRO A 446 -43.92 -20.05 19.58
C PRO A 446 -45.41 -20.32 19.31
N SER A 447 -45.67 -21.12 18.28
CA SER A 447 -46.95 -21.33 17.59
C SER A 447 -47.57 -22.73 17.78
N VAL A 448 -48.89 -22.83 17.60
CA VAL A 448 -49.63 -24.06 17.20
C VAL A 448 -50.92 -23.65 16.40
N PRO A 449 -51.76 -24.55 15.81
CA PRO A 449 -52.14 -24.42 14.39
C PRO A 449 -53.66 -24.17 14.12
N PRO A 450 -54.11 -24.03 12.86
CA PRO A 450 -55.46 -23.53 12.52
C PRO A 450 -56.52 -24.60 12.20
N ALA A 451 -57.79 -24.17 12.23
CA ALA A 451 -58.97 -24.83 11.65
C ALA A 451 -59.94 -23.77 11.06
N ALA A 452 -60.90 -24.14 10.22
CA ALA A 452 -61.61 -23.20 9.35
C ALA A 452 -63.13 -23.41 9.19
N ALA A 453 -63.83 -22.30 8.87
CA ALA A 453 -65.18 -22.22 8.28
C ALA A 453 -66.39 -22.61 9.17
N PRO A 454 -67.66 -22.26 8.80
CA PRO A 454 -68.11 -20.95 8.32
C PRO A 454 -69.50 -20.48 8.87
N ALA A 455 -69.93 -19.30 8.39
CA ALA A 455 -71.31 -18.84 8.15
C ALA A 455 -72.20 -18.29 9.31
N ALA A 456 -72.60 -17.01 9.16
CA ALA A 456 -73.96 -16.50 9.39
C ALA A 456 -74.18 -15.12 8.71
N GLN A 457 -75.40 -14.89 8.19
CA GLN A 457 -75.98 -13.59 7.77
C GLN A 457 -77.26 -13.38 8.63
N PRO A 458 -77.92 -12.18 8.75
CA PRO A 458 -78.24 -11.27 7.62
C PRO A 458 -78.49 -9.75 7.89
N ARG A 459 -78.85 -9.04 6.80
CA ARG A 459 -79.80 -7.89 6.69
C ARG A 459 -79.39 -6.43 7.04
N ALA A 460 -78.85 -5.77 6.02
CA ALA A 460 -79.39 -4.57 5.32
C ALA A 460 -80.02 -3.36 6.05
N ALA A 461 -79.55 -2.15 5.69
CA ALA A 461 -80.37 -0.95 5.43
C ALA A 461 -79.64 0.07 4.51
N VAL A 462 -80.41 0.84 3.72
CA VAL A 462 -80.02 2.04 2.95
C VAL A 462 -81.26 2.96 2.90
N PRO A 463 -81.17 4.31 2.81
CA PRO A 463 -80.93 4.96 1.51
C PRO A 463 -80.32 6.39 1.54
N ALA A 464 -80.28 6.99 0.33
CA ALA A 464 -80.43 8.43 0.01
C ALA A 464 -79.20 9.33 -0.23
N GLN A 465 -79.43 10.29 -1.14
CA GLN A 465 -78.54 11.30 -1.73
C GLN A 465 -79.30 12.66 -1.68
N PRO A 466 -78.65 13.83 -1.84
CA PRO A 466 -78.73 14.51 -3.15
C PRO A 466 -77.49 15.40 -3.49
N SER A 467 -77.58 16.24 -4.53
CA SER A 467 -76.47 16.91 -5.21
C SER A 467 -76.67 18.41 -5.54
N ARG A 468 -75.56 19.17 -5.73
CA ARG A 468 -75.30 20.35 -6.60
C ARG A 468 -73.88 20.91 -6.30
N SER A 469 -73.01 21.46 -7.16
CA SER A 469 -72.95 21.85 -8.60
C SER A 469 -73.47 23.23 -9.03
N ASN A 470 -72.56 24.14 -9.47
CA ASN A 470 -72.60 24.89 -10.75
C ASN A 470 -71.33 25.76 -10.99
N ALA A 471 -71.10 26.17 -12.24
CA ALA A 471 -70.01 27.07 -12.72
C ALA A 471 -70.57 28.42 -13.22
N PRO A 472 -69.77 29.33 -13.85
CA PRO A 472 -69.66 29.28 -15.32
C PRO A 472 -68.32 29.74 -15.94
N THR A 473 -68.19 29.57 -17.27
CA THR A 473 -67.11 30.09 -18.15
C THR A 473 -67.62 31.27 -19.02
N PRO A 474 -66.76 32.00 -19.76
CA PRO A 474 -66.70 31.76 -21.22
C PRO A 474 -65.31 31.96 -21.88
N ALA A 475 -65.19 31.61 -23.16
CA ALA A 475 -64.00 31.83 -24.02
C ALA A 475 -64.40 32.29 -25.44
N PRO A 476 -63.50 32.95 -26.18
CA PRO A 476 -63.09 32.48 -27.53
C PRO A 476 -61.62 32.83 -27.90
N ALA A 477 -61.05 32.51 -29.07
CA ALA A 477 -61.06 31.27 -29.91
C ALA A 477 -60.08 31.44 -31.12
N GLN A 478 -59.50 30.35 -31.63
CA GLN A 478 -58.87 30.22 -32.99
C GLN A 478 -57.59 31.07 -33.29
N ALA A 479 -56.65 30.75 -34.21
CA ALA A 479 -56.30 29.53 -34.95
C ALA A 479 -54.83 29.58 -35.50
N LYS A 480 -54.39 28.56 -36.25
CA LYS A 480 -53.19 28.49 -37.14
C LYS A 480 -53.66 28.56 -38.62
N PRO A 481 -52.83 28.71 -39.70
CA PRO A 481 -51.35 28.62 -39.81
C PRO A 481 -50.67 29.68 -40.76
N ALA A 482 -49.42 29.38 -41.21
CA ALA A 482 -48.78 29.72 -42.51
C ALA A 482 -47.81 30.93 -42.67
N THR A 483 -46.93 30.81 -43.69
CA THR A 483 -45.76 31.64 -44.09
C THR A 483 -46.08 32.61 -45.24
N PRO A 484 -45.25 33.65 -45.53
CA PRO A 484 -44.34 33.58 -46.71
C PRO A 484 -43.00 34.39 -46.65
N GLN A 485 -42.23 34.33 -47.75
CA GLN A 485 -40.94 34.99 -48.14
C GLN A 485 -41.16 35.83 -49.45
N PRO A 486 -40.16 36.37 -50.21
CA PRO A 486 -38.71 36.65 -50.03
C PRO A 486 -38.49 38.19 -49.88
N PRO A 487 -37.68 39.00 -50.65
CA PRO A 487 -36.51 38.82 -51.58
C PRO A 487 -35.21 38.31 -50.89
N GLN A 488 -33.94 38.29 -51.38
CA GLN A 488 -33.13 38.83 -52.53
C GLN A 488 -32.67 40.32 -52.46
N ALA A 489 -31.57 40.80 -53.07
CA ALA A 489 -30.51 40.23 -53.94
C ALA A 489 -29.09 40.75 -53.51
N ALA A 490 -27.92 40.40 -54.06
CA ALA A 490 -27.54 39.64 -55.26
C ALA A 490 -26.17 38.91 -55.11
N SER A 491 -25.74 38.14 -56.12
CA SER A 491 -24.42 37.46 -56.25
C SER A 491 -23.79 37.77 -57.63
N PRO A 492 -22.55 37.33 -57.95
CA PRO A 492 -22.31 35.96 -58.45
C PRO A 492 -21.02 35.29 -57.88
N ALA A 493 -20.73 33.98 -57.97
CA ALA A 493 -21.04 32.89 -58.93
C ALA A 493 -20.25 32.99 -60.28
N PRO A 494 -20.11 31.90 -61.08
CA PRO A 494 -20.72 30.55 -61.00
C PRO A 494 -19.61 29.43 -61.00
N LYS A 495 -19.77 28.11 -61.29
CA LYS A 495 -20.90 27.17 -61.57
C LYS A 495 -20.40 25.70 -61.46
N GLU A 496 -21.31 24.72 -61.60
CA GLU A 496 -21.12 23.36 -62.22
C GLU A 496 -20.16 22.33 -61.56
N ASP A 497 -20.39 21.01 -61.64
CA ASP A 497 -21.64 20.25 -61.93
C ASP A 497 -21.63 18.81 -61.34
N LYS A 498 -22.71 18.04 -61.53
CA LYS A 498 -22.84 16.61 -61.21
C LYS A 498 -24.09 15.97 -61.86
N PRO A 499 -23.92 14.89 -62.64
CA PRO A 499 -24.83 13.71 -62.55
C PRO A 499 -24.08 12.36 -62.75
N ALA A 500 -24.70 11.16 -62.79
CA ALA A 500 -25.68 10.50 -61.90
C ALA A 500 -25.97 9.05 -62.41
N ALA A 501 -26.42 8.14 -61.52
CA ALA A 501 -27.21 6.91 -61.79
C ALA A 501 -26.60 5.67 -62.50
N ALA A 502 -27.33 4.54 -62.33
CA ALA A 502 -27.18 3.16 -62.88
C ALA A 502 -25.91 2.35 -62.51
N ALA A 503 -25.87 1.06 -62.11
CA ALA A 503 -26.79 -0.10 -61.94
C ALA A 503 -26.70 -1.25 -62.99
N THR A 504 -26.88 -2.50 -62.52
CA THR A 504 -26.89 -3.81 -63.25
C THR A 504 -25.53 -4.34 -63.77
N ALA A 505 -25.28 -5.65 -64.01
CA ALA A 505 -25.77 -6.94 -63.46
C ALA A 505 -24.93 -8.13 -64.04
N ALA A 506 -25.23 -9.39 -63.64
CA ALA A 506 -24.68 -10.69 -64.15
C ALA A 506 -23.18 -10.98 -63.84
N SER A 507 -22.71 -12.14 -63.33
CA SER A 507 -23.00 -13.61 -63.42
C SER A 507 -22.24 -14.33 -64.55
N ALA A 508 -21.77 -15.59 -64.45
CA ALA A 508 -22.09 -16.68 -63.51
C ALA A 508 -20.99 -17.78 -63.38
N ALA A 509 -21.17 -18.70 -62.42
CA ALA A 509 -21.09 -20.20 -62.49
C ALA A 509 -19.91 -20.94 -63.19
N ALA A 510 -19.48 -22.17 -62.84
CA ALA A 510 -19.67 -23.13 -61.71
C ALA A 510 -18.47 -24.16 -61.78
N ALA A 511 -18.33 -25.29 -61.05
CA ALA A 511 -19.19 -26.12 -60.19
C ALA A 511 -18.36 -27.08 -59.26
N ALA A 512 -18.99 -27.61 -58.19
CA ALA A 512 -18.83 -28.94 -57.51
C ALA A 512 -17.42 -29.45 -57.05
N ASN A 513 -17.24 -30.35 -56.06
CA ASN A 513 -18.14 -31.09 -55.15
C ASN A 513 -17.43 -31.59 -53.86
N GLY A 514 -18.10 -31.59 -52.69
CA GLY A 514 -17.70 -32.33 -51.45
C GLY A 514 -16.41 -31.89 -50.69
N THR A 515 -16.20 -32.19 -49.39
CA THR A 515 -17.05 -32.73 -48.30
C THR A 515 -16.56 -32.26 -46.90
N ALA A 516 -17.50 -31.96 -46.00
CA ALA A 516 -17.41 -32.05 -44.52
C ALA A 516 -16.14 -31.58 -43.75
N ASN A 517 -16.19 -30.38 -43.15
CA ASN A 517 -16.53 -30.23 -41.72
C ASN A 517 -16.69 -28.74 -41.29
N ALA A 518 -17.34 -28.51 -40.14
CA ALA A 518 -17.69 -27.17 -39.65
C ALA A 518 -16.54 -26.50 -38.84
N PRO A 519 -16.51 -25.16 -38.70
CA PRO A 519 -15.32 -24.44 -38.25
C PRO A 519 -15.28 -24.15 -36.74
N ASP A 520 -14.07 -24.03 -36.21
CA ASP A 520 -13.81 -23.39 -34.92
C ASP A 520 -13.70 -21.86 -35.11
N SER A 521 -14.30 -21.07 -34.22
CA SER A 521 -14.55 -19.64 -34.45
C SER A 521 -13.32 -18.76 -34.15
N SER A 522 -12.84 -18.03 -35.16
CA SER A 522 -11.70 -17.11 -35.02
C SER A 522 -12.06 -15.84 -34.22
N ALA A 523 -11.39 -15.60 -33.10
CA ALA A 523 -11.41 -14.31 -32.40
C ALA A 523 -10.61 -13.21 -33.16
N PRO A 524 -10.96 -11.91 -33.00
CA PRO A 524 -10.24 -10.82 -33.65
C PRO A 524 -8.81 -10.67 -33.09
N LYS A 525 -7.81 -10.65 -33.98
CA LYS A 525 -6.40 -10.38 -33.64
C LYS A 525 -6.16 -8.91 -33.29
N ASN A 526 -5.18 -8.64 -32.44
CA ASN A 526 -4.76 -7.28 -32.11
C ASN A 526 -3.87 -6.75 -33.26
N PRO A 527 -4.06 -5.51 -33.78
CA PRO A 527 -3.20 -4.97 -34.83
C PRO A 527 -1.68 -4.98 -34.50
N ALA A 528 -1.33 -4.96 -33.22
CA ALA A 528 0.07 -5.09 -32.77
C ALA A 528 0.68 -6.48 -33.05
N ASP A 529 -0.13 -7.54 -33.18
CA ASP A 529 0.33 -8.92 -33.40
C ASP A 529 0.99 -9.11 -34.79
N ASN A 530 0.77 -8.16 -35.71
CA ASN A 530 1.30 -8.19 -37.08
C ASN A 530 2.52 -7.26 -37.27
N ILE A 531 3.03 -6.60 -36.23
CA ILE A 531 4.14 -5.63 -36.36
C ILE A 531 5.48 -6.38 -36.47
N ILE A 532 6.06 -6.38 -37.67
CA ILE A 532 7.45 -6.76 -37.89
C ILE A 532 8.33 -5.54 -37.59
N GLY A 533 9.08 -5.57 -36.48
CA GLY A 533 9.88 -4.42 -36.08
C GLY A 533 10.98 -4.69 -35.07
N LEU A 534 11.79 -3.66 -34.82
CA LEU A 534 12.83 -3.63 -33.78
C LEU A 534 12.40 -2.67 -32.67
N PHE A 535 12.39 -3.17 -31.44
CA PHE A 535 12.12 -2.41 -30.22
C PHE A 535 13.41 -1.73 -29.75
N ILE A 536 13.36 -0.40 -29.63
CA ILE A 536 14.50 0.45 -29.33
C ILE A 536 14.22 1.18 -28.03
N MET A 537 14.97 0.86 -26.99
CA MET A 537 14.91 1.47 -25.66
C MET A 537 15.78 2.74 -25.62
N ASN A 538 15.44 3.67 -24.73
CA ASN A 538 16.14 4.93 -24.43
C ASN A 538 16.22 5.98 -25.56
N ALA A 539 15.68 5.74 -26.75
CA ALA A 539 15.71 6.70 -27.87
C ALA A 539 14.68 7.84 -27.72
N GLN A 540 15.15 9.09 -27.75
CA GLN A 540 14.35 10.29 -27.44
C GLN A 540 13.61 10.85 -28.67
N SER A 541 14.22 10.80 -29.87
CA SER A 541 13.60 11.24 -31.13
C SER A 541 13.49 10.11 -32.15
N ASP A 542 12.73 10.35 -33.23
CA ASP A 542 12.64 9.40 -34.35
C ASP A 542 13.91 9.45 -35.22
N ASP A 543 14.62 10.58 -35.19
CA ASP A 543 15.90 10.78 -35.89
C ASP A 543 17.00 9.97 -35.19
N GLN A 544 17.07 10.00 -33.85
CA GLN A 544 17.93 9.12 -33.06
C GLN A 544 17.66 7.63 -33.31
N VAL A 545 16.41 7.25 -33.65
CA VAL A 545 16.11 5.87 -34.07
C VAL A 545 16.70 5.58 -35.44
N ARG A 546 16.54 6.49 -36.41
CA ARG A 546 17.10 6.31 -37.76
C ARG A 546 18.63 6.27 -37.73
N ASP A 547 19.27 7.10 -36.93
CA ASP A 547 20.73 7.23 -36.89
C ASP A 547 21.48 6.04 -36.26
N LEU A 548 20.76 5.04 -35.74
CA LEU A 548 21.33 3.73 -35.40
C LEU A 548 21.61 2.86 -36.63
N PHE A 549 20.87 3.06 -37.73
CA PHE A 549 20.91 2.18 -38.91
C PHE A 549 21.78 2.76 -40.03
N GLY A 550 22.39 1.89 -40.83
CA GLY A 550 23.02 2.28 -42.10
C GLY A 550 21.98 2.76 -43.12
N GLU A 551 22.40 3.56 -44.11
CA GLU A 551 21.47 4.20 -45.07
C GLU A 551 20.56 3.21 -45.80
N GLU A 552 21.10 2.02 -46.15
CA GLU A 552 20.36 0.91 -46.76
C GLU A 552 19.15 0.47 -45.90
N ASP A 553 19.29 0.49 -44.57
CA ASP A 553 18.25 0.07 -43.63
C ASP A 553 17.39 1.24 -43.13
N LYS A 554 17.93 2.46 -43.05
CA LYS A 554 17.13 3.69 -42.83
C LYS A 554 16.01 3.81 -43.88
N ALA A 555 16.28 3.40 -45.12
CA ALA A 555 15.32 3.41 -46.23
C ALA A 555 14.21 2.33 -46.11
N LYS A 556 14.42 1.26 -45.31
CA LYS A 556 13.46 0.16 -45.10
C LYS A 556 12.52 0.38 -43.91
N ILE A 557 12.81 1.37 -43.05
CA ILE A 557 11.96 1.70 -41.90
C ILE A 557 10.67 2.36 -42.39
N ILE A 558 9.60 1.58 -42.52
CA ILE A 558 8.26 2.03 -42.95
C ILE A 558 7.70 3.07 -41.98
N LYS A 559 7.89 2.84 -40.67
CA LYS A 559 7.27 3.63 -39.61
C LYS A 559 8.08 3.54 -38.32
N ILE A 560 8.03 4.58 -37.50
CA ILE A 560 8.51 4.56 -36.12
C ILE A 560 7.32 4.82 -35.21
N ASP A 561 6.97 3.86 -34.36
CA ASP A 561 5.90 3.99 -33.36
C ASP A 561 6.47 4.27 -31.96
N ARG A 562 5.76 5.09 -31.17
CA ARG A 562 6.12 5.34 -29.77
C ARG A 562 5.56 4.23 -28.87
N TRP A 563 6.41 3.58 -28.09
CA TRP A 563 6.06 2.43 -27.26
C TRP A 563 6.42 2.63 -25.78
N GLY A 564 5.70 3.58 -25.16
CA GLY A 564 5.97 4.09 -23.82
C GLY A 564 6.60 5.49 -23.84
N ALA A 565 7.23 5.90 -22.74
CA ALA A 565 7.85 7.22 -22.63
C ALA A 565 9.16 7.32 -23.45
N ASN A 566 10.08 6.39 -23.25
CA ASN A 566 11.46 6.44 -23.75
C ASN A 566 11.80 5.32 -24.76
N ASN A 567 10.80 4.57 -25.25
CA ASN A 567 11.03 3.48 -26.20
C ASN A 567 10.21 3.67 -27.48
N LYS A 568 10.71 3.12 -28.59
CA LYS A 568 10.14 3.21 -29.93
C LYS A 568 10.20 1.86 -30.62
N VAL A 569 9.42 1.68 -31.68
CA VAL A 569 9.47 0.50 -32.57
C VAL A 569 9.69 0.95 -34.00
N ALA A 570 10.81 0.58 -34.60
CA ALA A 570 11.04 0.75 -36.03
C ALA A 570 10.42 -0.44 -36.78
N GLN A 571 9.47 -0.19 -37.68
CA GLN A 571 8.77 -1.21 -38.46
C GLN A 571 9.43 -1.44 -39.82
N PHE A 572 9.53 -2.70 -40.25
CA PHE A 572 10.10 -3.14 -41.53
C PHE A 572 9.04 -3.89 -42.36
N LYS A 573 9.27 -4.10 -43.66
CA LYS A 573 8.30 -4.74 -44.55
C LYS A 573 8.28 -6.26 -44.39
N THR A 574 9.44 -6.86 -44.14
CA THR A 574 9.60 -8.31 -43.98
C THR A 574 10.49 -8.67 -42.79
N THR A 575 10.43 -9.93 -42.36
CA THR A 575 11.25 -10.47 -41.27
C THR A 575 12.74 -10.44 -41.61
N GLU A 576 13.08 -10.63 -42.87
CA GLU A 576 14.46 -10.67 -43.37
C GLU A 576 15.08 -9.27 -43.38
N GLU A 577 14.31 -8.24 -43.75
CA GLU A 577 14.73 -6.84 -43.63
C GLU A 577 15.00 -6.45 -42.17
N ARG A 578 14.10 -6.85 -41.25
CA ARG A 578 14.23 -6.60 -39.80
C ARG A 578 15.48 -7.27 -39.22
N ASP A 579 15.70 -8.54 -39.56
CA ASP A 579 16.77 -9.34 -38.95
C ASP A 579 18.15 -8.99 -39.53
N ALA A 580 18.24 -8.69 -40.83
CA ALA A 580 19.46 -8.14 -41.43
C ALA A 580 19.80 -6.75 -40.85
N ALA A 581 18.80 -5.88 -40.67
CA ALA A 581 19.01 -4.58 -40.02
C ALA A 581 19.46 -4.73 -38.55
N LEU A 582 19.00 -5.76 -37.83
CA LEU A 582 19.46 -6.06 -36.47
C LEU A 582 20.88 -6.64 -36.46
N GLU A 583 21.22 -7.55 -37.36
CA GLU A 583 22.55 -8.18 -37.43
C GLU A 583 23.65 -7.13 -37.61
N ARG A 584 23.41 -6.16 -38.51
CA ARG A 584 24.33 -5.06 -38.87
C ARG A 584 24.52 -4.00 -37.78
N LEU A 585 23.67 -3.95 -36.75
CA LEU A 585 23.84 -2.99 -35.65
C LEU A 585 25.11 -3.31 -34.83
N PRO A 586 25.80 -2.32 -34.25
CA PRO A 586 26.91 -2.55 -33.32
C PRO A 586 26.54 -3.42 -32.11
N ASP A 587 27.47 -4.22 -31.61
CA ASP A 587 27.21 -5.14 -30.50
C ASP A 587 26.89 -4.44 -29.17
N ASP A 588 27.34 -3.20 -28.96
CA ASP A 588 27.07 -2.40 -27.75
C ASP A 588 25.67 -1.77 -27.71
N VAL A 589 24.97 -1.71 -28.86
CA VAL A 589 23.54 -1.36 -28.92
C VAL A 589 22.62 -2.59 -29.01
N LYS A 590 23.18 -3.80 -29.17
CA LYS A 590 22.43 -5.09 -29.12
C LYS A 590 22.53 -5.75 -27.75
N ASN A 591 23.70 -5.66 -27.11
CA ASN A 591 24.04 -6.31 -25.84
C ASN A 591 24.57 -5.28 -24.84
N ARG A 592 24.30 -5.50 -23.54
CA ARG A 592 24.84 -4.69 -22.45
C ARG A 592 25.68 -5.55 -21.51
N ALA A 593 26.89 -5.10 -21.18
CA ALA A 593 27.77 -5.78 -20.24
C ALA A 593 27.21 -5.70 -18.81
N PRO A 594 27.19 -6.81 -18.04
CA PRO A 594 26.84 -6.79 -16.62
C PRO A 594 27.75 -5.83 -15.84
N GLY A 595 27.17 -4.96 -15.00
CA GLY A 595 27.93 -4.01 -14.16
C GLY A 595 28.31 -2.67 -14.83
N GLN A 596 27.99 -2.44 -16.11
CA GLN A 596 28.15 -1.14 -16.78
C GLN A 596 26.86 -0.73 -17.49
N GLU A 597 25.85 -0.38 -16.68
CA GLU A 597 24.54 0.09 -17.14
C GLU A 597 24.53 1.58 -17.54
N ASP A 598 25.20 1.93 -18.64
CA ASP A 598 24.95 3.22 -19.28
C ASP A 598 23.53 3.24 -19.86
N ARG A 599 22.62 3.84 -19.10
CA ARG A 599 21.20 4.00 -19.44
C ARG A 599 20.94 5.24 -20.32
N SER A 600 21.96 6.03 -20.67
CA SER A 600 21.84 7.07 -21.70
C SER A 600 21.87 6.48 -23.12
N LYS A 601 22.55 5.33 -23.29
CA LYS A 601 22.67 4.64 -24.57
C LYS A 601 21.40 3.86 -24.96
N PRO A 602 21.08 3.79 -26.27
CA PRO A 602 19.98 3.00 -26.78
C PRO A 602 20.31 1.50 -26.77
N LEU A 603 19.26 0.68 -26.64
CA LEU A 603 19.35 -0.79 -26.69
C LEU A 603 18.27 -1.33 -27.62
N VAL A 604 18.65 -2.14 -28.60
CA VAL A 604 17.81 -2.64 -29.68
C VAL A 604 17.58 -4.14 -29.54
N LYS A 605 16.32 -4.58 -29.68
CA LYS A 605 15.90 -5.98 -29.66
C LYS A 605 14.80 -6.22 -30.70
N ILE A 606 14.55 -7.48 -31.06
CA ILE A 606 13.36 -7.83 -31.87
C ILE A 606 12.10 -7.41 -31.11
N PHE A 607 11.16 -6.72 -31.78
CA PHE A 607 9.87 -6.39 -31.18
C PHE A 607 9.02 -7.65 -31.03
N ALA A 608 8.75 -8.02 -29.78
CA ALA A 608 7.68 -8.93 -29.44
C ALA A 608 6.51 -8.11 -28.89
N PRO A 609 5.32 -8.12 -29.53
CA PRO A 609 4.15 -7.45 -28.98
C PRO A 609 3.81 -8.06 -27.61
N PRO A 610 3.46 -7.24 -26.59
CA PRO A 610 3.01 -7.76 -25.31
C PRO A 610 1.73 -8.57 -25.54
N PRO A 611 1.63 -9.80 -25.00
CA PRO A 611 0.57 -10.74 -25.38
C PRO A 611 -0.81 -10.15 -25.10
N SER A 612 -1.71 -10.26 -26.08
CA SER A 612 -3.11 -9.86 -25.95
C SER A 612 -3.71 -10.49 -24.69
N ARG A 613 -4.29 -9.67 -23.81
CA ARG A 613 -4.71 -10.07 -22.46
C ARG A 613 -6.01 -10.89 -22.44
N HIS A 614 -6.05 -11.99 -23.17
CA HIS A 614 -7.05 -13.03 -22.96
C HIS A 614 -6.75 -13.76 -21.65
N ILE A 615 -7.76 -13.86 -20.77
CA ILE A 615 -7.57 -14.33 -19.40
C ILE A 615 -7.49 -15.86 -19.37
N SER A 616 -6.29 -16.38 -19.10
CA SER A 616 -6.07 -17.74 -18.62
C SER A 616 -4.76 -17.79 -17.82
N ARG A 617 -4.78 -18.44 -16.64
CA ARG A 617 -3.72 -18.35 -15.63
C ARG A 617 -3.26 -19.75 -15.21
N GLY A 618 -1.95 -19.98 -15.17
CA GLY A 618 -1.33 -21.15 -14.54
C GLY A 618 -0.05 -21.64 -15.21
N GLY A 619 1.01 -21.81 -14.42
CA GLY A 619 2.34 -22.28 -14.86
C GLY A 619 3.37 -21.15 -14.94
N ALA A 620 4.51 -21.31 -14.26
CA ALA A 620 5.62 -20.37 -14.26
C ALA A 620 6.90 -21.07 -14.69
N GLY A 621 7.67 -20.41 -15.57
CA GLY A 621 9.06 -20.75 -15.87
C GLY A 621 9.29 -21.93 -16.83
N ASN A 622 9.93 -21.64 -17.96
CA ASN A 622 10.91 -22.56 -18.54
C ASN A 622 12.02 -21.75 -19.24
N TRP A 623 13.05 -21.38 -18.48
CA TRP A 623 14.29 -20.81 -19.03
C TRP A 623 15.16 -21.94 -19.59
N GLY A 624 14.89 -22.32 -20.84
CA GLY A 624 15.68 -23.34 -21.55
C GLY A 624 16.76 -22.69 -22.42
N SER A 625 18.03 -22.83 -22.04
CA SER A 625 19.16 -22.55 -22.94
C SER A 625 19.31 -23.70 -23.96
N SER A 626 19.73 -23.38 -25.19
CA SER A 626 19.78 -24.37 -26.26
C SER A 626 20.99 -25.30 -26.14
N ARG A 627 20.74 -26.58 -25.78
CA ARG A 627 21.58 -27.77 -26.03
C ARG A 627 20.66 -29.00 -25.90
N GLY A 628 20.44 -29.72 -27.01
CA GLY A 628 19.31 -30.66 -27.13
C GLY A 628 19.62 -32.12 -26.79
N GLY A 629 18.58 -32.98 -26.86
CA GLY A 629 18.76 -34.43 -26.99
C GLY A 629 17.71 -35.35 -26.35
N ARG A 630 16.73 -35.79 -27.17
CA ARG A 630 16.11 -37.14 -27.19
C ARG A 630 15.08 -37.60 -26.13
N ASP A 631 13.94 -38.04 -26.67
CA ASP A 631 12.97 -39.10 -26.28
C ASP A 631 12.60 -39.46 -24.82
N GLY A 632 11.30 -39.74 -24.64
CA GLY A 632 10.70 -40.38 -23.46
C GLY A 632 9.42 -39.66 -23.00
N GLY A 633 8.29 -40.36 -22.83
CA GLY A 633 7.05 -39.72 -22.39
C GLY A 633 6.00 -40.65 -21.78
N ALA A 634 5.10 -40.10 -20.95
CA ALA A 634 3.85 -40.73 -20.51
C ALA A 634 2.86 -39.72 -19.86
N GLN A 635 1.59 -39.82 -20.25
CA GLN A 635 0.34 -39.68 -19.46
C GLN A 635 0.21 -38.66 -18.30
N GLN A 636 -0.46 -37.54 -18.62
CA GLN A 636 -1.84 -37.19 -18.16
C GLN A 636 -2.16 -36.89 -16.67
N SER A 637 -3.07 -35.91 -16.51
CA SER A 637 -3.89 -35.55 -15.32
C SER A 637 -3.31 -34.52 -14.31
N GLY A 638 -4.05 -33.50 -13.82
CA GLY A 638 -5.38 -33.06 -14.29
C GLY A 638 -6.32 -32.37 -13.29
N TYR A 639 -5.99 -31.20 -12.70
CA TYR A 639 -6.98 -30.28 -12.09
C TYR A 639 -6.47 -28.83 -12.08
N ARG A 640 -7.35 -27.82 -12.20
CA ARG A 640 -7.01 -26.37 -12.19
C ARG A 640 -8.14 -25.48 -11.63
N SER A 641 -7.84 -24.63 -10.64
CA SER A 641 -8.57 -23.40 -10.28
C SER A 641 -7.88 -22.68 -9.09
N ALA A 642 -7.93 -21.37 -8.82
CA ALA A 642 -7.86 -20.17 -9.67
C ALA A 642 -7.61 -18.92 -8.78
N GLY A 643 -6.35 -18.63 -8.40
CA GLY A 643 -5.99 -17.46 -7.55
C GLY A 643 -5.80 -16.14 -8.31
N GLY A 644 -5.90 -14.98 -7.65
CA GLY A 644 -5.85 -13.67 -8.30
C GLY A 644 -5.07 -12.56 -7.58
N GLY A 645 -4.00 -12.08 -8.23
CA GLY A 645 -3.47 -10.72 -8.05
C GLY A 645 -4.02 -9.76 -9.13
N GLY A 646 -3.77 -8.45 -9.07
CA GLY A 646 -2.84 -7.71 -8.21
C GLY A 646 -2.01 -6.76 -9.09
N ALA A 647 -2.00 -5.46 -8.78
CA ALA A 647 -1.41 -4.42 -9.61
C ALA A 647 -0.62 -3.41 -8.75
N SER A 648 0.37 -2.76 -9.36
CA SER A 648 1.29 -1.82 -8.71
C SER A 648 1.61 -0.70 -9.70
N ASP A 649 1.36 0.55 -9.30
CA ASP A 649 1.61 1.73 -10.13
C ASP A 649 2.83 2.51 -9.60
N SER A 650 3.62 3.05 -10.53
CA SER A 650 4.88 3.76 -10.26
C SER A 650 4.81 5.22 -10.70
N GLU A 651 5.43 6.12 -9.92
CA GLU A 651 5.37 7.56 -10.19
C GLU A 651 6.51 8.05 -11.08
N GLY A 652 6.20 9.02 -11.95
CA GLY A 652 7.19 9.81 -12.69
C GLY A 652 6.69 11.24 -12.90
N ALA A 653 7.26 12.20 -12.19
CA ALA A 653 6.83 13.60 -12.22
C ALA A 653 7.55 14.41 -13.31
N GLY A 654 6.81 14.90 -14.30
CA GLY A 654 7.35 15.76 -15.36
C GLY A 654 7.38 17.24 -14.98
N ARG A 655 8.56 17.87 -15.03
CA ARG A 655 8.67 19.34 -15.00
C ARG A 655 8.25 19.92 -16.36
N ARG A 656 7.50 21.03 -16.37
CA ARG A 656 7.12 21.75 -17.61
C ARG A 656 7.27 23.26 -17.41
N GLY A 657 8.26 23.86 -18.07
CA GLY A 657 8.47 25.32 -18.08
C GLY A 657 7.55 26.02 -19.08
N GLY A 658 7.02 27.20 -18.71
CA GLY A 658 6.26 28.09 -19.59
C GLY A 658 7.15 28.99 -20.46
N ARG A 659 6.58 29.57 -21.52
CA ARG A 659 7.26 30.48 -22.47
C ARG A 659 6.82 31.93 -22.27
N GLY A 660 7.73 32.89 -22.54
CA GLY A 660 7.39 34.14 -23.25
C GLY A 660 7.87 35.46 -22.64
N GLY A 661 8.72 36.18 -23.38
CA GLY A 661 9.15 37.58 -23.10
C GLY A 661 10.01 38.11 -24.26
N ARG A 662 9.92 39.41 -24.61
CA ARG A 662 10.51 40.02 -25.83
C ARG A 662 11.66 41.01 -25.55
N GLY A 663 12.68 41.00 -26.40
CA GLY A 663 13.61 42.13 -26.68
C GLY A 663 14.86 42.23 -25.79
N GLY A 664 15.98 42.84 -26.22
CA GLY A 664 16.34 43.27 -27.59
C GLY A 664 17.53 44.26 -27.67
N ARG A 665 18.41 44.09 -28.69
CA ARG A 665 19.52 44.99 -29.15
C ARG A 665 20.75 45.22 -28.24
N GLY A 666 21.96 45.09 -28.84
CA GLY A 666 23.24 45.67 -28.39
C GLY A 666 24.01 44.88 -27.30
N GLY A 667 25.34 44.95 -27.20
CA GLY A 667 26.36 45.63 -28.02
C GLY A 667 27.79 45.32 -27.54
N ASP A 668 28.82 45.69 -28.32
CA ASP A 668 30.22 45.25 -28.17
C ASP A 668 30.98 45.63 -26.88
N ARG A 669 31.88 44.72 -26.46
CA ARG A 669 33.30 44.86 -26.00
C ARG A 669 33.69 43.55 -25.27
N GLY A 670 34.86 42.91 -25.43
CA GLY A 670 36.20 43.38 -25.80
C GLY A 670 36.96 43.84 -24.54
N GLY A 671 38.11 43.33 -24.12
CA GLY A 671 39.03 42.30 -24.65
C GLY A 671 40.40 42.42 -23.93
N ARG A 672 41.41 41.59 -24.31
CA ARG A 672 42.76 41.42 -23.67
C ARG A 672 42.74 40.59 -22.36
N GLY A 673 43.80 39.86 -21.98
CA GLY A 673 44.99 39.44 -22.73
C GLY A 673 46.34 39.55 -21.99
N GLY A 674 46.96 38.40 -21.66
CA GLY A 674 48.33 38.23 -21.12
C GLY A 674 48.51 36.76 -20.67
N ARG A 675 49.50 35.96 -21.10
CA ARG A 675 50.97 36.03 -20.88
C ARG A 675 51.31 35.97 -19.37
N GLY A 676 52.14 35.05 -18.86
CA GLY A 676 53.07 34.10 -19.50
C GLY A 676 53.54 32.94 -18.58
N PRO A 677 54.61 32.18 -18.95
CA PRO A 677 54.72 30.74 -18.60
C PRO A 677 55.96 30.29 -17.78
N ARG A 678 56.07 28.96 -17.59
CA ARG A 678 57.11 28.12 -16.92
C ARG A 678 56.91 27.93 -15.40
N GLY A 679 57.27 26.79 -14.78
CA GLY A 679 57.71 25.50 -15.33
C GLY A 679 59.00 24.93 -14.71
N GLY A 680 59.04 23.62 -14.44
CA GLY A 680 60.19 22.89 -13.87
C GLY A 680 60.04 22.58 -12.37
N GLY A 681 60.70 21.52 -11.90
CA GLY A 681 60.67 21.09 -10.49
C GLY A 681 62.01 20.47 -10.04
N GLY A 682 62.10 20.06 -8.77
CA GLY A 682 63.31 19.44 -8.20
C GLY A 682 63.07 18.83 -6.81
N LYS A 683 63.94 17.89 -6.41
CA LYS A 683 64.03 17.28 -5.06
C LYS A 683 65.15 17.94 -4.24
N GLY A 684 65.12 17.82 -2.91
CA GLY A 684 66.26 18.18 -2.04
C GLY A 684 65.97 18.07 -0.54
N ASP A 685 66.62 17.12 0.12
CA ASP A 685 66.37 16.59 1.48
C ASP A 685 66.74 17.51 2.68
N GLY A 686 66.31 17.14 3.90
CA GLY A 686 66.70 17.77 5.18
C GLY A 686 66.23 16.98 6.42
N ALA A 687 67.16 16.57 7.30
CA ALA A 687 67.00 15.42 8.22
C ALA A 687 66.52 15.69 9.67
N SER A 688 65.85 14.68 10.27
CA SER A 688 66.08 13.96 11.58
C SER A 688 66.69 14.66 12.82
N PRO A 689 66.52 14.17 14.10
CA PRO A 689 66.40 12.74 14.51
C PRO A 689 65.59 12.32 15.80
N ALA A 690 65.30 10.99 15.91
CA ALA A 690 65.36 10.00 17.04
C ALA A 690 64.98 10.37 18.52
N PRO A 691 64.93 9.43 19.52
CA PRO A 691 64.94 7.94 19.56
C PRO A 691 63.60 7.32 20.08
N ALA A 692 63.20 6.04 19.92
CA ALA A 692 63.71 4.73 20.38
C ALA A 692 63.62 4.48 21.93
N ALA A 693 63.42 3.27 22.47
CA ALA A 693 62.81 1.99 22.01
C ALA A 693 62.84 0.95 23.17
N GLU A 694 61.92 -0.03 23.18
CA GLU A 694 62.22 -1.47 23.36
C GLU A 694 61.04 -2.31 22.81
#